data_AF-A0AA35EEZ6-F1
#
_entry.id   AF-A0AA35EEZ6-F1
#
_cell.length_a   1.000
_cell.length_b   1.000
_cell.length_c   1.000
_cell.angle_alpha   90.00
_cell.angle_beta   90.00
_cell.angle_gamma   90.00
#
_symmetry.space_group_name_H-M   'P 1'
#
loop_
_entity.id
_entity.type
_entity.pdbx_description
1 polymer ?
#
loop_
_entity_poly.entity_id
_entity_poly.type
_entity_poly.pdbx_seq_one_letter_code
_entity_poly.pdbx_strand_id
1 'polypeptide(L)'
;MERHIGRTFIIPVIIFIYGLWQYSRVSGLAKLAFYFQDNTVIFRYGMTCLGIVFAVLAAVTIGYAMALCHFSARASRKSQDILIAKFTRCRRLLPFLMVGEMVFCGLAIVCIALSEIAWFTDNFRLNGGGIKIVLIALFTLLSILWMLFKGILSIKKCFAIFQQDDSHIYGVNVLRDDAPALWSWVETLAQRAALIVPDNIVIGYFDCFYVTANAIQLEQGARLTGNTLYLPLGYAALMDKEEVAAVIGHELGHFTGNDTQYSLRFAPLYAGMITSLHEIANGAQVGSWVDKVVLIPSLDMGAWFLDRFHETVSHWSRIREYAADEAGARAASAPALSSALLRITALSEYVDKNADAAASGDVSLVGWVENLIAEQQNGQPLKVEAGLETALEHPMDSHPATRARIENLGVALHPTLFERAARPVTQDGWLMFSAMFNDIAELCLPLAQKVEAEIHQQKAAYREALESHVQQSQTTLDFWGNKAGAWFSLVLGGLFGLGGLTMLFLSLSHSEPFFPLLGCILLLPGLLLILAGYKQIKQAAHPLFSLNEESITSCFIAKPLPLHNIDSLLVRQSSETVTVELYLRDGYEPDITTKRFMRTICFDPGKRAVTILLAGKLIQSDENGKQKLDGAEVAERIAQYLYAVHARDELNSYRQITKALRVNYLPGAVFTLSLLGEGRVRGLQHPLAPRFAVDQKLTSFACR
;
A
#
# COMPACT_ATOMS: atom_id res chain seq x y z
N MET A 1 -6.19 15.21 14.29
CA MET A 1 -5.24 15.95 15.15
C MET A 1 -5.32 15.59 16.64
N GLU A 2 -6.49 15.49 17.28
CA GLU A 2 -6.63 15.07 18.71
C GLU A 2 -7.07 13.60 18.92
N ARG A 3 -7.68 12.97 17.91
CA ARG A 3 -8.25 11.61 18.03
C ARG A 3 -7.24 10.46 18.21
N HIS A 4 -5.93 10.71 18.14
CA HIS A 4 -4.90 9.65 18.13
C HIS A 4 -3.96 9.65 19.34
N ILE A 5 -3.87 10.73 20.13
CA ILE A 5 -3.01 10.77 21.33
C ILE A 5 -3.47 9.74 22.35
N GLY A 6 -4.78 9.64 22.58
CA GLY A 6 -5.33 8.67 23.52
C GLY A 6 -4.98 7.23 23.15
N ARG A 7 -5.01 6.89 21.85
CA ARG A 7 -4.77 5.54 21.34
C ARG A 7 -3.38 5.00 21.69
N THR A 8 -2.36 5.85 21.64
CA THR A 8 -0.98 5.47 21.97
C THR A 8 -0.84 5.02 23.42
N PHE A 9 -1.63 5.58 24.34
CA PHE A 9 -1.59 5.23 25.76
C PHE A 9 -2.55 4.12 26.18
N ILE A 10 -3.52 3.72 25.34
CA ILE A 10 -4.56 2.74 25.71
C ILE A 10 -3.92 1.48 26.29
N ILE A 11 -2.92 0.93 25.62
CA ILE A 11 -2.36 -0.36 25.99
C ILE A 11 -1.54 -0.31 27.30
N PRO A 12 -0.55 0.60 27.45
CA PRO A 12 0.12 0.78 28.73
C PRO A 12 -0.84 1.05 29.89
N VAL A 13 -1.90 1.84 29.66
CA VAL A 13 -2.92 2.14 30.67
C VAL A 13 -3.74 0.91 31.04
N ILE A 14 -4.15 0.08 30.07
CA ILE A 14 -4.86 -1.18 30.35
C ILE A 14 -3.97 -2.12 31.17
N ILE A 15 -2.72 -2.29 30.76
CA ILE A 15 -1.74 -3.13 31.47
C ILE A 15 -1.55 -2.61 32.90
N PHE A 16 -1.42 -1.30 33.08
CA PHE A 16 -1.29 -0.66 34.38
C PHE A 16 -2.53 -0.88 35.27
N ILE A 17 -3.74 -0.65 34.75
CA ILE A 17 -5.00 -0.87 35.48
C ILE A 17 -5.13 -2.34 35.90
N TYR A 18 -4.80 -3.27 35.01
CA TYR A 18 -4.85 -4.70 35.33
C TYR A 18 -3.78 -5.09 36.36
N GLY A 19 -2.57 -4.54 36.26
CA GLY A 19 -1.53 -4.69 37.27
C GLY A 19 -1.95 -4.17 38.64
N LEU A 20 -2.63 -3.01 38.72
CA LEU A 20 -3.20 -2.49 39.97
C LEU A 20 -4.28 -3.41 40.55
N TRP A 21 -5.14 -3.97 39.69
CA TRP A 21 -6.13 -4.94 40.12
C TRP A 21 -5.49 -6.20 40.71
N GLN A 22 -4.48 -6.77 40.03
CA GLN A 22 -3.71 -7.89 40.57
C GLN A 22 -3.02 -7.54 41.88
N TYR A 23 -2.46 -6.33 41.97
CA TYR A 23 -1.78 -5.86 43.18
C TYR A 23 -2.74 -5.81 44.35
N SER A 24 -3.98 -5.36 44.14
CA SER A 24 -5.01 -5.35 45.17
C SER A 24 -5.33 -6.76 45.70
N ARG A 25 -5.28 -7.79 44.85
CA ARG A 25 -5.53 -9.20 45.24
C ARG A 25 -4.39 -9.80 46.07
N VAL A 26 -3.14 -9.36 45.85
CA VAL A 26 -1.95 -9.96 46.49
C VAL A 26 -1.47 -9.14 47.68
N SER A 27 -1.61 -7.82 47.65
CA SER A 27 -1.08 -6.90 48.68
C SER A 27 -1.64 -7.16 50.08
N GLY A 28 -2.91 -7.55 50.20
CA GLY A 28 -3.51 -7.92 51.48
C GLY A 28 -2.91 -9.18 52.12
N LEU A 29 -2.36 -10.08 51.30
CA LEU A 29 -1.73 -11.33 51.75
C LEU A 29 -0.21 -11.18 51.93
N ALA A 30 0.40 -10.16 51.32
CA ALA A 30 1.85 -9.99 51.27
C ALA A 30 2.50 -9.90 52.66
N LYS A 31 1.93 -9.12 53.60
CA LYS A 31 2.50 -8.99 54.96
C LYS A 31 2.56 -10.33 55.69
N LEU A 32 1.52 -11.15 55.55
CA LEU A 32 1.46 -12.47 56.16
C LEU A 32 2.44 -13.44 55.45
N ALA A 33 2.50 -13.37 54.13
CA ALA A 33 3.38 -14.20 53.31
C ALA A 33 4.87 -13.95 53.62
N PHE A 34 5.29 -12.69 53.81
CA PHE A 34 6.66 -12.38 54.22
C PHE A 34 6.99 -12.90 55.62
N TYR A 35 6.01 -12.91 56.53
CA TYR A 35 6.19 -13.44 57.89
C TYR A 35 6.27 -14.98 57.91
N PHE A 36 5.45 -15.66 57.12
CA PHE A 36 5.40 -17.13 57.02
C PHE A 36 6.30 -17.72 55.92
N GLN A 37 7.08 -16.90 55.22
CA GLN A 37 7.91 -17.29 54.07
C GLN A 37 7.15 -18.06 52.98
N ASP A 38 5.94 -17.60 52.65
CA ASP A 38 5.18 -18.13 51.51
C ASP A 38 5.78 -17.62 50.19
N ASN A 39 6.64 -18.45 49.61
CA ASN A 39 7.38 -18.12 48.39
C ASN A 39 6.48 -17.82 47.18
N THR A 40 5.30 -18.44 47.07
CA THR A 40 4.40 -18.21 45.93
C THR A 40 3.76 -16.84 46.02
N VAL A 41 3.24 -16.46 47.20
CA VAL A 41 2.63 -15.14 47.40
C VAL A 41 3.68 -14.02 47.29
N ILE A 42 4.89 -14.24 47.82
CA ILE A 42 6.02 -13.29 47.67
C ILE A 42 6.40 -13.11 46.19
N PHE A 43 6.52 -14.20 45.42
CA PHE A 43 6.82 -14.15 43.99
C PHE A 43 5.75 -13.37 43.22
N ARG A 44 4.47 -13.69 43.44
CA ARG A 44 3.34 -12.98 42.81
C ARG A 44 3.33 -11.49 43.13
N TYR A 45 3.61 -11.12 44.38
CA TYR A 45 3.70 -9.73 44.80
C TYR A 45 4.82 -9.00 44.03
N GLY A 46 6.00 -9.61 43.96
CA GLY A 46 7.14 -9.07 43.22
C GLY A 46 6.86 -8.90 41.73
N MET A 47 6.35 -9.94 41.07
CA MET A 47 6.02 -9.89 39.63
C MET A 47 4.96 -8.84 39.33
N THR A 48 3.94 -8.70 40.18
CA THR A 48 2.90 -7.69 39.98
C THR A 48 3.45 -6.27 40.12
N CYS A 49 4.33 -6.01 41.11
CA CYS A 49 5.00 -4.72 41.25
C CYS A 49 5.88 -4.39 40.04
N LEU A 50 6.66 -5.35 39.56
CA LEU A 50 7.48 -5.20 38.35
C LEU A 50 6.62 -4.92 37.11
N GLY A 51 5.49 -5.62 36.96
CA GLY A 51 4.53 -5.40 35.88
C GLY A 51 4.01 -3.96 35.86
N ILE A 52 3.65 -3.41 37.02
CA ILE A 52 3.22 -2.01 37.17
C ILE A 52 4.35 -1.04 36.79
N VAL A 53 5.57 -1.27 37.30
CA VAL A 53 6.73 -0.41 37.00
C VAL A 53 7.01 -0.38 35.49
N PHE A 54 7.01 -1.52 34.82
CA PHE A 54 7.23 -1.58 33.37
C PHE A 54 6.10 -0.90 32.60
N ALA A 55 4.84 -1.04 33.02
CA ALA A 55 3.71 -0.32 32.40
C ALA A 55 3.87 1.21 32.51
N VAL A 56 4.34 1.69 33.66
CA VAL A 56 4.65 3.12 33.85
C VAL A 56 5.83 3.57 32.99
N LEU A 57 6.90 2.78 32.92
CA LEU A 57 8.05 3.08 32.07
C LEU A 57 7.67 3.14 30.59
N ALA A 58 6.78 2.26 30.12
CA ALA A 58 6.23 2.32 28.77
C ALA A 58 5.48 3.64 28.53
N ALA A 59 4.56 4.01 29.43
CA ALA A 59 3.81 5.27 29.33
C ALA A 59 4.74 6.51 29.37
N VAL A 60 5.75 6.52 30.24
CA VAL A 60 6.75 7.61 30.31
C VAL A 60 7.56 7.69 29.01
N THR A 61 7.94 6.56 28.43
CA THR A 61 8.68 6.51 27.15
C THR A 61 7.86 7.12 26.02
N ILE A 62 6.57 6.78 25.94
CA ILE A 62 5.64 7.39 24.98
C ILE A 62 5.54 8.89 25.24
N GLY A 63 5.26 9.31 26.47
CA GLY A 63 5.15 10.73 26.83
C GLY A 63 6.41 11.53 26.48
N TYR A 64 7.59 10.98 26.77
CA TYR A 64 8.87 11.58 26.40
C TYR A 64 9.03 11.70 24.88
N ALA A 65 8.74 10.65 24.13
CA ALA A 65 8.81 10.66 22.67
C ALA A 65 7.87 11.73 22.08
N MET A 66 6.62 11.79 22.54
CA MET A 66 5.64 12.76 22.08
C MET A 66 6.05 14.20 22.41
N ALA A 67 6.55 14.44 23.63
CA ALA A 67 7.05 15.75 24.04
C ALA A 67 8.27 16.16 23.20
N LEU A 68 9.24 15.25 23.01
CA LEU A 68 10.41 15.46 22.17
C LEU A 68 9.99 15.84 20.74
N CYS A 69 9.04 15.13 20.15
CA CYS A 69 8.53 15.41 18.81
C CYS A 69 7.84 16.78 18.76
N HIS A 70 6.96 17.08 19.71
CA HIS A 70 6.21 18.33 19.75
C HIS A 70 7.13 19.55 19.89
N PHE A 71 8.03 19.55 20.87
CA PHE A 71 8.97 20.66 21.08
C PHE A 71 9.97 20.79 19.93
N SER A 72 10.41 19.66 19.35
CA SER A 72 11.30 19.67 18.20
C SER A 72 10.62 20.26 16.96
N ALA A 73 9.41 19.80 16.61
CA ALA A 73 8.64 20.34 15.50
C ALA A 73 8.34 21.85 15.69
N ARG A 74 7.98 22.27 16.89
CA ARG A 74 7.75 23.70 17.20
C ARG A 74 9.03 24.52 17.04
N ALA A 75 10.18 24.01 17.50
CA ALA A 75 11.46 24.67 17.32
C ALA A 75 11.88 24.76 15.84
N SER A 76 11.54 23.73 15.05
CA SER A 76 11.81 23.65 13.61
C SER A 76 11.12 24.74 12.79
N ARG A 77 10.11 25.43 13.32
CA ARG A 77 9.48 26.58 12.64
C ARG A 77 10.37 27.83 12.59
N LYS A 78 11.48 27.88 13.33
CA LYS A 78 12.35 29.07 13.37
C LYS A 78 13.30 29.19 12.18
N SER A 79 13.77 28.06 11.65
CA SER A 79 14.67 28.03 10.48
C SER A 79 14.72 26.62 9.88
N GLN A 80 15.01 26.51 8.59
CA GLN A 80 15.24 25.24 7.91
C GLN A 80 16.41 24.43 8.53
N ASP A 81 17.50 25.06 8.96
CA ASP A 81 18.65 24.35 9.56
C ASP A 81 18.25 23.64 10.87
N ILE A 82 17.46 24.31 11.71
CA ILE A 82 16.88 23.71 12.91
C ILE A 82 15.94 22.56 12.54
N LEU A 83 15.14 22.69 11.47
CA LEU A 83 14.31 21.58 10.98
C LEU A 83 15.14 20.35 10.64
N ILE A 84 16.18 20.50 9.83
CA ILE A 84 17.06 19.39 9.42
C ILE A 84 17.72 18.74 10.64
N ALA A 85 18.28 19.55 11.54
CA ALA A 85 18.96 19.07 12.74
C ALA A 85 18.02 18.34 13.71
N LYS A 86 16.85 18.93 14.01
CA LYS A 86 15.87 18.37 14.95
C LYS A 86 15.18 17.14 14.38
N PHE A 87 14.80 17.16 13.09
CA PHE A 87 14.23 16.00 12.42
C PHE A 87 15.22 14.83 12.41
N THR A 88 16.48 15.08 12.03
CA THR A 88 17.53 14.04 12.03
C THR A 88 17.73 13.43 13.42
N ARG A 89 17.74 14.26 14.47
CA ARG A 89 17.84 13.79 15.86
C ARG A 89 16.65 12.94 16.27
N CYS A 90 15.43 13.40 16.02
CA CYS A 90 14.22 12.66 16.36
C CYS A 90 14.13 11.35 15.59
N ARG A 91 14.43 11.35 14.28
CA ARG A 91 14.48 10.14 13.43
C ARG A 91 15.46 9.10 13.97
N ARG A 92 16.64 9.51 14.44
CA ARG A 92 17.61 8.59 15.05
C ARG A 92 17.13 8.01 16.37
N LEU A 93 16.42 8.80 17.19
CA LEU A 93 15.97 8.38 18.52
C LEU A 93 14.67 7.56 18.49
N LEU A 94 13.78 7.84 17.53
CA LEU A 94 12.43 7.28 17.48
C LEU A 94 12.43 5.74 17.48
N PRO A 95 13.25 5.01 16.69
CA PRO A 95 13.26 3.56 16.73
C PRO A 95 13.67 3.00 18.09
N PHE A 96 14.60 3.64 18.79
CA PHE A 96 15.00 3.21 20.14
C PHE A 96 13.89 3.41 21.16
N LEU A 97 13.13 4.50 21.03
CA LEU A 97 11.96 4.77 21.88
C LEU A 97 10.83 3.78 21.58
N MET A 98 10.61 3.42 20.31
CA MET A 98 9.65 2.38 19.91
C MET A 98 10.04 1.03 20.50
N VAL A 99 11.29 0.60 20.33
CA VAL A 99 11.80 -0.65 20.93
C VAL A 99 11.68 -0.62 22.45
N GLY A 100 12.04 0.49 23.10
CA GLY A 100 11.96 0.63 24.55
C GLY A 100 10.53 0.45 25.05
N GLU A 101 9.57 1.13 24.43
CA GLU A 101 8.15 0.99 24.73
C GLU A 101 7.66 -0.45 24.53
N MET A 102 7.99 -1.05 23.38
CA MET A 102 7.65 -2.44 23.05
C MET A 102 8.18 -3.44 24.11
N VAL A 103 9.44 -3.27 24.52
CA VAL A 103 10.08 -4.11 25.54
C VAL A 103 9.42 -3.91 26.91
N PHE A 104 9.15 -2.68 27.32
CA PHE A 104 8.48 -2.41 28.60
C PHE A 104 7.06 -2.96 28.62
N CYS A 105 6.27 -2.78 27.57
CA CYS A 105 4.93 -3.39 27.44
C CYS A 105 5.00 -4.92 27.47
N GLY A 106 5.94 -5.51 26.72
CA GLY A 106 6.16 -6.96 26.69
C GLY A 106 6.54 -7.54 28.06
N LEU A 107 7.51 -6.92 28.74
CA LEU A 107 7.93 -7.32 30.08
C LEU A 107 6.81 -7.15 31.10
N ALA A 108 6.00 -6.10 31.00
CA ALA A 108 4.85 -5.89 31.88
C ALA A 108 3.83 -7.03 31.74
N ILE A 109 3.48 -7.42 30.51
CA ILE A 109 2.56 -8.54 30.23
C ILE A 109 3.14 -9.86 30.76
N VAL A 110 4.43 -10.12 30.52
CA VAL A 110 5.13 -11.32 31.02
C VAL A 110 5.06 -11.40 32.55
N CYS A 111 5.33 -10.28 33.24
CA CYS A 111 5.30 -10.24 34.70
C CYS A 111 3.89 -10.52 35.26
N ILE A 112 2.88 -9.88 34.67
CA ILE A 112 1.47 -10.06 35.02
C ILE A 112 0.99 -11.49 34.75
N ALA A 113 1.40 -12.08 33.62
CA ALA A 113 1.07 -13.46 33.27
C ALA A 113 1.72 -14.46 34.23
N LEU A 114 3.01 -14.28 34.56
CA LEU A 114 3.72 -15.11 35.54
C LEU A 114 3.05 -15.05 36.92
N SER A 115 2.53 -13.89 37.33
CA SER A 115 1.76 -13.74 38.57
C SER A 115 0.46 -14.55 38.59
N GLU A 116 -0.28 -14.61 37.47
CA GLU A 116 -1.49 -15.45 37.36
C GLU A 116 -1.18 -16.93 37.25
N ILE A 117 -0.10 -17.30 36.54
CA ILE A 117 0.34 -18.69 36.46
C ILE A 117 0.70 -19.20 37.85
N ALA A 118 1.46 -18.42 38.62
CA ALA A 118 1.82 -18.77 40.00
C ALA A 118 0.58 -18.86 40.91
N TRP A 119 -0.43 -18.00 40.71
CA TRP A 119 -1.71 -18.14 41.42
C TRP A 119 -2.42 -19.44 41.08
N PHE A 120 -2.47 -19.77 39.79
CA PHE A 120 -3.17 -20.94 39.29
C PHE A 120 -2.52 -22.24 39.79
N THR A 121 -1.19 -22.30 39.84
CA THR A 121 -0.47 -23.48 40.33
C THR A 121 -0.71 -23.75 41.82
N ASP A 122 -0.92 -22.73 42.64
CA ASP A 122 -1.21 -22.88 44.08
C ASP A 122 -2.67 -23.25 44.34
N ASN A 123 -3.61 -22.68 43.57
CA ASN A 123 -5.05 -22.86 43.82
C ASN A 123 -5.66 -24.12 43.20
N PHE A 124 -5.02 -24.71 42.19
CA PHE A 124 -5.53 -25.90 41.50
C PHE A 124 -4.60 -27.10 41.66
N ARG A 125 -5.14 -28.24 42.10
CA ARG A 125 -4.37 -29.49 42.23
C ARG A 125 -3.83 -29.92 40.85
N LEU A 126 -2.54 -30.25 40.80
CA LEU A 126 -1.82 -30.75 39.61
C LEU A 126 -2.25 -32.16 39.20
N ASN A 127 -3.54 -32.37 38.95
CA ASN A 127 -4.06 -33.55 38.25
C ASN A 127 -3.77 -33.41 36.75
N GLY A 128 -3.97 -34.47 35.96
CA GLY A 128 -3.70 -34.48 34.50
C GLY A 128 -4.37 -33.36 33.68
N GLY A 129 -5.43 -32.73 34.20
CA GLY A 129 -6.06 -31.52 33.63
C GLY A 129 -5.35 -30.21 34.00
N GLY A 130 -4.86 -30.05 35.24
CA GLY A 130 -4.14 -28.86 35.70
C GLY A 130 -2.78 -28.69 35.01
N ILE A 131 -2.07 -29.81 34.79
CA ILE A 131 -0.80 -29.82 34.05
C ILE A 131 -1.00 -29.33 32.61
N LYS A 132 -2.12 -29.67 31.95
CA LYS A 132 -2.43 -29.18 30.59
C LYS A 132 -2.62 -27.66 30.55
N ILE A 133 -3.28 -27.08 31.55
CA ILE A 133 -3.51 -25.63 31.62
C ILE A 133 -2.20 -24.87 31.88
N VAL A 134 -1.35 -25.38 32.77
CA VAL A 134 -0.01 -24.81 33.02
C VAL A 134 0.86 -24.87 31.77
N LEU A 135 0.82 -25.99 31.02
CA LEU A 135 1.54 -26.10 29.73
C LEU A 135 1.02 -25.13 28.68
N ILE A 136 -0.30 -24.93 28.59
CA ILE A 136 -0.89 -23.91 27.70
C ILE A 136 -0.40 -22.51 28.10
N ALA A 137 -0.39 -22.19 29.40
CA ALA A 137 0.05 -20.89 29.89
C ALA A 137 1.56 -20.66 29.71
N LEU A 138 2.38 -21.71 29.80
CA LEU A 138 3.81 -21.64 29.51
C LEU A 138 4.05 -21.45 28.01
N PHE A 139 3.29 -22.14 27.16
CA PHE A 139 3.40 -22.02 25.71
C PHE A 139 2.96 -20.63 25.21
N THR A 140 1.91 -20.04 25.82
CA THR A 140 1.52 -18.65 25.53
C THR A 140 2.60 -17.66 25.96
N LEU A 141 3.24 -17.87 27.12
CA LEU A 141 4.37 -17.04 27.57
C LEU A 141 5.57 -17.12 26.61
N LEU A 142 5.96 -18.32 26.19
CA LEU A 142 7.05 -18.54 25.22
C LEU A 142 6.72 -17.92 23.86
N SER A 143 5.47 -18.01 23.42
CA SER A 143 5.00 -17.39 22.18
C SER A 143 5.10 -15.87 22.24
N ILE A 144 4.71 -15.24 23.36
CA ILE A 144 4.85 -13.80 23.59
C ILE A 144 6.33 -13.39 23.54
N LEU A 145 7.21 -14.14 24.21
CA LEU A 145 8.64 -13.85 24.25
C LEU A 145 9.33 -13.99 22.88
N TRP A 146 8.99 -15.05 22.14
CA TRP A 146 9.48 -15.27 20.77
C TRP A 146 9.05 -14.15 19.82
N MET A 147 7.82 -13.65 19.99
CA MET A 147 7.26 -12.60 19.15
C MET A 147 7.87 -11.23 19.46
N LEU A 148 8.14 -10.92 20.74
CA LEU A 148 8.93 -9.75 21.15
C LEU A 148 10.32 -9.77 20.51
N PHE A 149 10.99 -10.93 20.54
CA PHE A 149 12.28 -11.11 19.91
C PHE A 149 12.23 -10.90 18.39
N LYS A 150 11.21 -11.44 17.72
CA LYS A 150 11.00 -11.25 16.27
C LYS A 150 10.73 -9.78 15.92
N GLY A 151 9.94 -9.05 16.70
CA GLY A 151 9.68 -7.62 16.47
C GLY A 151 10.93 -6.75 16.62
N ILE A 152 11.79 -7.04 17.60
CA ILE A 152 13.10 -6.38 17.75
C ILE A 152 14.01 -6.66 16.53
N LEU A 153 14.02 -7.89 16.00
CA LEU A 153 14.78 -8.24 14.80
C LEU A 153 14.26 -7.55 13.53
N SER A 154 12.94 -7.38 13.40
CA SER A 154 12.33 -6.67 12.26
C SER A 154 12.74 -5.20 12.19
N ILE A 155 13.04 -4.56 13.33
CA ILE A 155 13.49 -3.17 13.37
C ILE A 155 14.91 -3.01 12.80
N LYS A 156 15.77 -4.04 12.88
CA LYS A 156 17.07 -4.01 12.18
C LYS A 156 16.93 -3.92 10.66
N LYS A 157 15.85 -4.48 10.09
CA LYS A 157 15.53 -4.34 8.66
C LYS A 157 15.09 -2.92 8.31
N CYS A 158 14.42 -2.23 9.24
CA CYS A 158 14.03 -0.82 9.09
C CYS A 158 15.25 0.13 9.03
N PHE A 159 16.39 -0.25 9.62
CA PHE A 159 17.65 0.48 9.48
C PHE A 159 18.42 0.19 8.18
N ALA A 160 18.05 -0.87 7.44
CA ALA A 160 18.74 -1.29 6.23
C ALA A 160 18.16 -0.67 4.94
N ILE A 161 17.00 0.00 5.02
CA ILE A 161 16.32 0.62 3.87
C ILE A 161 16.79 2.06 3.71
N PHE A 162 18.09 2.29 3.51
CA PHE A 162 18.59 3.60 3.06
C PHE A 162 19.94 3.41 2.37
N GLN A 163 19.90 2.93 1.15
CA GLN A 163 20.89 3.31 0.15
C GLN A 163 20.14 4.19 -0.84
N GLN A 164 20.72 5.37 -1.12
CA GLN A 164 20.23 6.22 -2.19
C GLN A 164 20.60 5.51 -3.49
N ASP A 165 19.65 4.80 -4.07
CA ASP A 165 19.81 4.33 -5.44
C ASP A 165 19.73 5.56 -6.36
N ASP A 166 20.64 5.64 -7.34
CA ASP A 166 20.63 6.72 -8.32
C ASP A 166 19.26 6.75 -9.02
N SER A 167 18.69 7.94 -9.21
CA SER A 167 17.42 8.07 -9.94
C SER A 167 17.66 7.72 -11.40
N HIS A 168 17.04 6.64 -11.87
CA HIS A 168 17.08 6.22 -13.26
C HIS A 168 16.06 7.03 -14.04
N ILE A 169 16.48 7.70 -15.12
CA ILE A 169 15.63 8.58 -15.91
C ILE A 169 15.79 8.26 -17.41
N TYR A 170 14.64 8.15 -18.09
CA TYR A 170 14.56 8.15 -19.54
C TYR A 170 14.71 9.58 -20.07
N GLY A 171 15.94 9.97 -20.38
CA GLY A 171 16.25 11.29 -20.91
C GLY A 171 17.57 11.34 -21.66
N VAL A 172 17.76 12.42 -22.41
CA VAL A 172 18.98 12.73 -23.15
C VAL A 172 19.69 13.90 -22.48
N ASN A 173 20.97 13.75 -22.16
CA ASN A 173 21.80 14.87 -21.72
C ASN A 173 22.08 15.79 -22.90
N VAL A 174 21.74 17.06 -22.77
CA VAL A 174 21.95 18.08 -23.81
C VAL A 174 23.29 18.74 -23.57
N LEU A 175 24.30 18.41 -24.38
CA LEU A 175 25.60 19.06 -24.28
C LEU A 175 25.54 20.48 -24.82
N ARG A 176 26.52 21.30 -24.42
CA ARG A 176 26.65 22.68 -24.90
C ARG A 176 26.83 22.76 -26.42
N ASP A 177 27.49 21.77 -26.99
CA ASP A 177 27.70 21.68 -28.43
C ASP A 177 26.42 21.32 -29.18
N ASP A 178 25.50 20.57 -28.56
CA ASP A 178 24.23 20.14 -29.16
C ASP A 178 23.20 21.29 -29.24
N ALA A 179 23.22 22.18 -28.24
CA ALA A 179 22.24 23.27 -28.10
C ALA A 179 22.86 24.53 -27.45
N PRO A 180 23.79 25.22 -28.11
CA PRO A 180 24.47 26.38 -27.54
C PRO A 180 23.51 27.54 -27.23
N ALA A 181 22.47 27.71 -28.05
CA ALA A 181 21.44 28.73 -27.84
C ALA A 181 20.58 28.43 -26.61
N LEU A 182 20.24 27.16 -26.35
CA LEU A 182 19.52 26.74 -25.15
C LEU A 182 20.35 27.05 -23.89
N TRP A 183 21.61 26.64 -23.87
CA TRP A 183 22.51 26.87 -22.74
C TRP A 183 22.69 28.36 -22.44
N SER A 184 22.94 29.17 -23.47
CA SER A 184 23.05 30.63 -23.34
C SER A 184 21.75 31.26 -22.84
N TRP A 185 20.59 30.75 -23.28
CA TRP A 185 19.30 31.21 -22.79
C TRP A 185 19.10 30.88 -21.30
N VAL A 186 19.36 29.64 -20.88
CA VAL A 186 19.28 29.23 -19.46
C VAL A 186 20.24 30.05 -18.58
N GLU A 187 21.47 30.28 -19.04
CA GLU A 187 22.44 31.15 -18.35
C GLU A 187 21.94 32.58 -18.20
N THR A 188 21.32 33.13 -19.25
CA THR A 188 20.73 34.46 -19.22
C THR A 188 19.57 34.54 -18.22
N LEU A 189 18.70 33.52 -18.17
CA LEU A 189 17.61 33.45 -17.20
C LEU A 189 18.13 33.36 -15.77
N ALA A 190 19.12 32.50 -15.53
CA ALA A 190 19.77 32.38 -14.24
C ALA A 190 20.42 33.71 -13.81
N GLN A 191 21.13 34.39 -14.70
CA GLN A 191 21.73 35.71 -14.42
C GLN A 191 20.67 36.77 -14.06
N ARG A 192 19.57 36.85 -14.81
CA ARG A 192 18.47 37.82 -14.55
C ARG A 192 17.86 37.65 -13.17
N ALA A 193 17.69 36.40 -12.73
CA ALA A 193 17.06 36.08 -11.46
C ALA A 193 18.06 35.86 -10.31
N ALA A 194 19.36 36.06 -10.55
CA ALA A 194 20.47 35.79 -9.62
C ALA A 194 20.48 34.33 -9.09
N LEU A 195 20.28 33.38 -10.00
CA LEU A 195 20.20 31.95 -9.73
C LEU A 195 21.47 31.21 -10.12
N ILE A 196 21.60 29.99 -9.63
CA ILE A 196 22.69 29.08 -9.99
C ILE A 196 22.36 28.46 -11.35
N VAL A 197 23.33 28.51 -12.27
CA VAL A 197 23.25 27.80 -13.56
C VAL A 197 23.35 26.30 -13.30
N PRO A 198 22.50 25.45 -13.88
CA PRO A 198 22.60 24.00 -13.71
C PRO A 198 23.88 23.45 -14.35
N ASP A 199 24.42 22.39 -13.76
CA ASP A 199 25.59 21.66 -14.29
C ASP A 199 25.20 20.80 -15.51
N ASN A 200 23.96 20.28 -15.53
CA ASN A 200 23.44 19.42 -16.60
C ASN A 200 22.03 19.87 -17.03
N ILE A 201 21.71 19.71 -18.31
CA ILE A 201 20.36 19.86 -18.85
C ILE A 201 19.96 18.53 -19.46
N VAL A 202 18.83 17.96 -19.02
CA VAL A 202 18.29 16.71 -19.55
C VAL A 202 16.93 16.99 -20.18
N ILE A 203 16.67 16.44 -21.37
CA ILE A 203 15.35 16.46 -22.00
C ILE A 203 14.72 15.06 -21.99
N GLY A 204 13.39 14.98 -21.93
CA GLY A 204 12.69 13.71 -22.02
C GLY A 204 11.17 13.86 -22.19
N TYR A 205 10.47 12.71 -22.18
CA TYR A 205 9.07 12.61 -22.62
C TYR A 205 8.04 12.56 -21.49
N PHE A 206 8.38 11.95 -20.35
CA PHE A 206 7.37 11.42 -19.40
C PHE A 206 7.20 12.22 -18.10
N ASP A 207 8.13 13.12 -17.77
CA ASP A 207 8.07 13.92 -16.53
C ASP A 207 7.56 15.35 -16.77
N CYS A 208 7.39 16.14 -15.70
CA CYS A 208 7.22 17.61 -15.78
C CYS A 208 8.58 18.32 -15.69
N PHE A 209 8.57 19.65 -15.65
CA PHE A 209 9.76 20.42 -15.29
C PHE A 209 10.15 20.07 -13.86
N TYR A 210 11.43 19.82 -13.64
CA TYR A 210 11.97 19.68 -12.30
C TYR A 210 13.47 19.92 -12.28
N VAL A 211 13.98 20.11 -11.08
CA VAL A 211 15.40 20.13 -10.79
C VAL A 211 15.79 19.11 -9.74
N THR A 212 16.99 18.55 -9.87
CA THR A 212 17.53 17.62 -8.88
C THR A 212 19.03 17.81 -8.72
N ALA A 213 19.50 17.68 -7.49
CA ALA A 213 20.93 17.62 -7.18
C ALA A 213 21.38 16.18 -6.87
N ASN A 214 20.46 15.20 -6.89
CA ASN A 214 20.80 13.79 -6.78
C ASN A 214 21.47 13.33 -8.07
N ALA A 215 22.36 12.34 -7.97
CA ALA A 215 22.96 11.73 -9.14
C ALA A 215 21.89 11.04 -9.99
N ILE A 216 21.95 11.27 -11.30
CA ILE A 216 21.03 10.69 -12.28
C ILE A 216 21.78 9.66 -13.09
N GLN A 217 21.22 8.45 -13.17
CA GLN A 217 21.65 7.47 -14.14
C GLN A 217 20.75 7.58 -15.38
N LEU A 218 21.31 8.03 -16.50
CA LEU A 218 20.58 8.02 -17.76
C LEU A 218 20.55 6.62 -18.34
N GLU A 219 19.41 6.25 -18.93
CA GLU A 219 19.22 4.96 -19.61
C GLU A 219 20.19 4.75 -20.79
N GLN A 220 20.60 5.84 -21.44
CA GLN A 220 21.64 5.85 -22.46
C GLN A 220 22.66 6.93 -22.16
N GLY A 221 23.49 6.75 -21.12
CA GLY A 221 24.53 7.73 -20.89
C GLY A 221 25.37 7.56 -19.64
N ALA A 222 26.22 8.55 -19.45
CA ALA A 222 27.00 8.70 -18.25
C ALA A 222 26.11 9.01 -17.05
N ARG A 223 26.57 8.57 -15.88
CA ARG A 223 26.04 9.02 -14.60
C ARG A 223 26.29 10.52 -14.46
N LEU A 224 25.22 11.31 -14.35
CA LEU A 224 25.29 12.74 -14.17
C LEU A 224 25.36 13.08 -12.68
N THR A 225 26.22 14.04 -12.34
CA THR A 225 26.38 14.55 -10.97
C THR A 225 26.28 16.07 -10.98
N GLY A 226 25.87 16.66 -9.85
CA GLY A 226 25.64 18.11 -9.75
C GLY A 226 24.18 18.47 -9.95
N ASN A 227 23.92 19.76 -10.16
CA ASN A 227 22.58 20.31 -10.35
C ASN A 227 22.11 20.00 -11.77
N THR A 228 21.02 19.25 -11.89
CA THR A 228 20.43 18.89 -13.18
C THR A 228 19.06 19.54 -13.33
N LEU A 229 18.85 20.22 -14.45
CA LEU A 229 17.56 20.71 -14.90
C LEU A 229 16.95 19.71 -15.88
N TYR A 230 15.74 19.24 -15.61
CA TYR A 230 14.98 18.41 -16.54
C TYR A 230 13.94 19.26 -17.28
N LEU A 231 13.97 19.18 -18.61
CA LEU A 231 13.08 19.88 -19.53
C LEU A 231 12.18 18.89 -20.26
N PRO A 232 10.89 18.80 -19.90
CA PRO A 232 9.95 17.91 -20.56
C PRO A 232 9.57 18.43 -21.95
N LEU A 233 9.78 17.61 -22.97
CA LEU A 233 9.41 17.97 -24.35
C LEU A 233 7.90 18.21 -24.48
N GLY A 234 7.08 17.42 -23.77
CA GLY A 234 5.62 17.52 -23.81
C GLY A 234 5.09 18.88 -23.35
N TYR A 235 5.56 19.38 -22.19
CA TYR A 235 5.12 20.70 -21.72
C TYR A 235 5.83 21.84 -22.45
N ALA A 236 7.14 21.74 -22.71
CA ALA A 236 7.89 22.79 -23.37
C ALA A 236 7.34 23.13 -24.77
N ALA A 237 6.79 22.13 -25.48
CA ALA A 237 6.17 22.31 -26.79
C ALA A 237 4.78 22.98 -26.76
N LEU A 238 4.06 22.91 -25.63
CA LEU A 238 2.69 23.40 -25.49
C LEU A 238 2.61 24.78 -24.83
N MET A 239 3.75 25.34 -24.44
CA MET A 239 3.89 26.61 -23.71
C MET A 239 4.62 27.66 -24.55
N ASP A 240 4.43 28.94 -24.21
CA ASP A 240 5.21 30.01 -24.87
C ASP A 240 6.59 30.19 -24.22
N LYS A 241 7.47 30.95 -24.90
CA LYS A 241 8.85 31.14 -24.45
C LYS A 241 8.93 31.80 -23.07
N GLU A 242 8.07 32.78 -22.80
CA GLU A 242 8.02 33.49 -21.53
C GLU A 242 7.53 32.62 -20.37
N GLU A 243 6.57 31.73 -20.62
CA GLU A 243 6.09 30.74 -19.67
C GLU A 243 7.16 29.70 -19.37
N VAL A 244 7.82 29.14 -20.40
CA VAL A 244 8.95 28.20 -20.19
C VAL A 244 10.08 28.89 -19.44
N ALA A 245 10.40 30.15 -19.76
CA ALA A 245 11.39 30.94 -19.01
C ALA A 245 11.00 31.12 -17.54
N ALA A 246 9.72 31.40 -17.26
CA ALA A 246 9.21 31.55 -15.90
C ALA A 246 9.32 30.25 -15.11
N VAL A 247 8.97 29.12 -15.72
CA VAL A 247 9.08 27.79 -15.10
C VAL A 247 10.53 27.41 -14.87
N ILE A 248 11.42 27.59 -15.85
CA ILE A 248 12.86 27.36 -15.66
C ILE A 248 13.41 28.21 -14.50
N GLY A 249 13.04 29.50 -14.43
CA GLY A 249 13.43 30.37 -13.32
C GLY A 249 12.89 29.90 -11.97
N HIS A 250 11.66 29.37 -11.93
CA HIS A 250 11.07 28.76 -10.75
C HIS A 250 11.85 27.53 -10.31
N GLU A 251 12.09 26.59 -11.23
CA GLU A 251 12.84 25.37 -10.96
C GLU A 251 14.26 25.67 -10.47
N LEU A 252 15.00 26.55 -11.15
CA LEU A 252 16.33 26.97 -10.71
C LEU A 252 16.30 27.70 -9.35
N GLY A 253 15.16 28.31 -8.99
CA GLY A 253 14.92 28.87 -7.66
C GLY A 253 15.13 27.85 -6.54
N HIS A 254 14.75 26.59 -6.76
CA HIS A 254 14.95 25.51 -5.78
C HIS A 254 16.43 25.15 -5.55
N PHE A 255 17.35 25.57 -6.43
CA PHE A 255 18.79 25.38 -6.22
C PHE A 255 19.45 26.50 -5.43
N THR A 256 18.79 27.63 -5.21
CA THR A 256 19.40 28.79 -4.56
C THR A 256 19.25 28.79 -3.03
N GLY A 257 20.32 29.18 -2.32
CA GLY A 257 20.29 29.37 -0.86
C GLY A 257 20.32 28.10 -0.01
N ASN A 258 19.60 28.10 1.12
CA ASN A 258 19.50 26.95 2.04
C ASN A 258 18.69 25.76 1.43
N ASP A 259 18.08 25.93 0.26
CA ASP A 259 17.15 24.96 -0.32
C ASP A 259 17.86 23.75 -0.95
N THR A 260 19.10 23.88 -1.42
CA THR A 260 19.89 22.73 -1.89
C THR A 260 20.12 21.71 -0.77
N GLN A 261 20.38 22.18 0.45
CA GLN A 261 20.56 21.31 1.63
C GLN A 261 19.25 20.63 2.02
N TYR A 262 18.12 21.33 1.91
CA TYR A 262 16.81 20.73 2.14
C TYR A 262 16.53 19.62 1.11
N SER A 263 16.67 19.90 -0.18
CA SER A 263 16.35 18.93 -1.24
C SER A 263 17.29 17.72 -1.24
N LEU A 264 18.60 17.92 -0.98
CA LEU A 264 19.58 16.83 -0.93
C LEU A 264 19.53 16.01 0.36
N ARG A 265 19.31 16.66 1.51
CA ARG A 265 19.45 15.98 2.81
C ARG A 265 18.13 15.73 3.50
N PHE A 266 17.15 16.63 3.39
CA PHE A 266 15.92 16.52 4.15
C PHE A 266 14.84 15.73 3.42
N ALA A 267 14.52 16.08 2.18
CA ALA A 267 13.40 15.49 1.45
C ALA A 267 13.49 13.95 1.32
N PRO A 268 14.65 13.35 0.97
CA PRO A 268 14.78 11.89 0.90
C PRO A 268 14.65 11.23 2.26
N LEU A 269 15.19 11.86 3.32
CA LEU A 269 15.07 11.34 4.70
C LEU A 269 13.62 11.35 5.19
N TYR A 270 12.86 12.37 4.81
CA TYR A 270 11.45 12.49 5.16
C TYR A 270 10.60 11.46 4.41
N ALA A 271 10.77 11.37 3.08
CA ALA A 271 10.07 10.40 2.24
C ALA A 271 10.31 8.95 2.68
N GLY A 272 11.58 8.55 2.83
CA GLY A 272 11.87 7.17 3.23
C GLY A 272 11.38 6.83 4.64
N MET A 273 11.22 7.81 5.52
CA MET A 273 10.63 7.59 6.84
C MET A 273 9.12 7.33 6.77
N ILE A 274 8.40 8.03 5.88
CA ILE A 274 7.00 7.75 5.57
C ILE A 274 6.86 6.32 5.03
N THR A 275 7.66 5.97 4.02
CA THR A 275 7.63 4.63 3.40
C THR A 275 7.92 3.54 4.44
N SER A 276 8.99 3.70 5.23
CA SER A 276 9.37 2.73 6.27
C SER A 276 8.26 2.50 7.29
N LEU A 277 7.61 3.56 7.77
CA LEU A 277 6.50 3.43 8.73
C LEU A 277 5.27 2.77 8.09
N HIS A 278 4.98 3.09 6.84
CA HIS A 278 3.88 2.48 6.10
C HIS A 278 4.10 0.97 5.87
N GLU A 279 5.31 0.56 5.51
CA GLU A 279 5.68 -0.85 5.35
C GLU A 279 5.54 -1.65 6.65
N ILE A 280 6.02 -1.11 7.78
CA ILE A 280 5.86 -1.77 9.08
C ILE A 280 4.37 -1.84 9.46
N ALA A 281 3.61 -0.77 9.25
CA ALA A 281 2.19 -0.75 9.55
C ALA A 281 1.42 -1.80 8.75
N ASN A 282 1.73 -1.96 7.46
CA ASN A 282 1.11 -2.98 6.61
C ASN A 282 1.49 -4.41 7.06
N GLY A 283 2.76 -4.65 7.40
CA GLY A 283 3.20 -5.93 7.96
C GLY A 283 2.53 -6.28 9.29
N ALA A 284 2.26 -5.27 10.13
CA ALA A 284 1.61 -5.43 11.44
C ALA A 284 0.13 -5.86 11.34
N GLN A 285 -0.59 -5.44 10.29
CA GLN A 285 -2.01 -5.78 10.11
C GLN A 285 -2.25 -7.28 9.87
N VAL A 286 -1.21 -8.01 9.44
CA VAL A 286 -1.24 -9.46 9.14
C VAL A 286 -0.88 -10.31 10.38
N GLY A 287 -0.49 -9.69 11.49
CA GLY A 287 -0.04 -10.35 12.72
C GLY A 287 -1.13 -10.84 13.69
N SER A 288 -0.71 -11.60 14.70
CA SER A 288 -1.55 -12.13 15.79
C SER A 288 -2.15 -10.99 16.64
N TRP A 289 -3.15 -11.27 17.48
CA TRP A 289 -3.71 -10.29 18.42
C TRP A 289 -2.64 -9.72 19.36
N VAL A 290 -1.60 -10.50 19.68
CA VAL A 290 -0.47 -10.05 20.50
C VAL A 290 0.39 -9.04 19.74
N ASP A 291 0.61 -9.23 18.43
CA ASP A 291 1.35 -8.26 17.59
C ASP A 291 0.64 -6.91 17.62
N LYS A 292 -0.70 -6.93 17.57
CA LYS A 292 -1.51 -5.71 17.69
C LYS A 292 -1.34 -5.04 19.05
N VAL A 293 -1.22 -5.81 20.13
CA VAL A 293 -1.07 -5.24 21.48
C VAL A 293 0.30 -4.58 21.67
N VAL A 294 1.34 -5.16 21.08
CA VAL A 294 2.72 -4.75 21.35
C VAL A 294 3.26 -3.78 20.31
N LEU A 295 2.84 -3.89 19.04
CA LEU A 295 3.40 -3.11 17.93
C LEU A 295 2.59 -1.85 17.60
N ILE A 296 1.26 -1.85 17.82
CA ILE A 296 0.40 -0.70 17.48
C ILE A 296 0.76 0.57 18.27
N PRO A 297 1.03 0.54 19.59
CA PRO A 297 1.40 1.76 20.32
C PRO A 297 2.68 2.40 19.77
N SER A 298 3.69 1.57 19.47
CA SER A 298 4.91 1.98 18.79
C SER A 298 4.65 2.59 17.41
N LEU A 299 3.78 1.99 16.59
CA LEU A 299 3.42 2.51 15.28
C LEU A 299 2.63 3.83 15.36
N ASP A 300 1.66 3.92 16.26
CA ASP A 300 0.88 5.14 16.51
C ASP A 300 1.83 6.28 16.99
N MET A 301 2.89 5.95 17.74
CA MET A 301 3.95 6.91 18.10
C MET A 301 4.75 7.37 16.87
N GLY A 302 5.08 6.47 15.94
CA GLY A 302 5.76 6.81 14.70
C GLY A 302 4.90 7.66 13.76
N ALA A 303 3.63 7.32 13.62
CA ALA A 303 2.64 8.13 12.89
C ALA A 303 2.54 9.52 13.51
N TRP A 304 2.53 9.60 14.85
CA TRP A 304 2.46 10.89 15.52
C TRP A 304 3.67 11.79 15.26
N PHE A 305 4.85 11.20 15.25
CA PHE A 305 6.06 11.89 14.85
C PHE A 305 5.91 12.50 13.45
N LEU A 306 5.44 11.72 12.47
CA LEU A 306 5.27 12.18 11.09
C LEU A 306 4.28 13.34 11.01
N ASP A 307 3.10 13.20 11.62
CA ASP A 307 2.07 14.24 11.63
C ASP A 307 2.60 15.58 12.19
N ARG A 308 3.37 15.51 13.29
CA ARG A 308 3.89 16.72 13.94
C ARG A 308 4.95 17.45 13.12
N PHE A 309 5.83 16.69 12.47
CA PHE A 309 6.80 17.28 11.56
C PHE A 309 6.16 17.72 10.25
N HIS A 310 5.13 17.01 9.77
CA HIS A 310 4.44 17.30 8.52
C HIS A 310 3.95 18.75 8.48
N GLU A 311 3.23 19.22 9.50
CA GLU A 311 2.79 20.63 9.56
C GLU A 311 3.93 21.64 9.39
N THR A 312 5.11 21.33 9.93
CA THR A 312 6.28 22.20 9.86
C THR A 312 6.99 22.09 8.51
N VAL A 313 7.07 20.87 7.96
CA VAL A 313 7.56 20.61 6.62
C VAL A 313 6.72 21.34 5.60
N SER A 314 5.39 21.24 5.67
CA SER A 314 4.49 21.94 4.77
C SER A 314 4.60 23.46 4.89
N HIS A 315 4.82 23.99 6.11
CA HIS A 315 5.07 25.41 6.30
C HIS A 315 6.32 25.89 5.54
N TRP A 316 7.45 25.18 5.67
CA TRP A 316 8.67 25.51 4.95
C TRP A 316 8.56 25.24 3.45
N SER A 317 7.80 24.21 3.04
CA SER A 317 7.54 23.96 1.63
C SER A 317 6.87 25.16 0.98
N ARG A 318 5.78 25.70 1.57
CA ARG A 318 5.10 26.89 1.04
C ARG A 318 6.00 28.11 0.91
N ILE A 319 6.87 28.35 1.91
CA ILE A 319 7.83 29.47 1.84
C ILE A 319 8.79 29.29 0.66
N ARG A 320 9.28 28.08 0.41
CA ARG A 320 10.15 27.78 -0.72
C ARG A 320 9.43 27.92 -2.06
N GLU A 321 8.19 27.46 -2.15
CA GLU A 321 7.36 27.64 -3.35
C GLU A 321 7.19 29.12 -3.70
N TYR A 322 6.89 29.98 -2.71
CA TYR A 322 6.79 31.42 -2.95
C TYR A 322 8.13 32.07 -3.33
N ALA A 323 9.25 31.60 -2.78
CA ALA A 323 10.57 32.09 -3.15
C ALA A 323 10.96 31.66 -4.58
N ALA A 324 10.62 30.42 -4.97
CA ALA A 324 10.78 29.92 -6.32
C ALA A 324 9.86 30.66 -7.30
N ASP A 325 8.62 30.98 -6.91
CA ASP A 325 7.72 31.82 -7.70
C ASP A 325 8.32 33.20 -7.96
N GLU A 326 8.89 33.82 -6.94
CA GLU A 326 9.59 35.10 -7.09
C GLU A 326 10.80 34.97 -8.05
N ALA A 327 11.54 33.87 -7.98
CA ALA A 327 12.64 33.57 -8.90
C ALA A 327 12.16 33.42 -10.36
N GLY A 328 11.07 32.67 -10.59
CA GLY A 328 10.44 32.54 -11.91
C GLY A 328 9.93 33.87 -12.46
N ALA A 329 9.32 34.68 -11.60
CA ALA A 329 8.87 36.03 -11.96
C ALA A 329 10.04 36.97 -12.31
N ARG A 330 11.19 36.88 -11.62
CA ARG A 330 12.41 37.64 -11.96
C ARG A 330 13.06 37.16 -13.26
N ALA A 331 13.01 35.87 -13.55
CA ALA A 331 13.60 35.31 -14.78
C ALA A 331 12.82 35.74 -16.03
N ALA A 332 11.49 35.82 -15.93
CA ALA A 332 10.59 36.24 -16.99
C ALA A 332 9.69 37.42 -16.57
N SER A 333 8.51 37.13 -16.02
CA SER A 333 7.60 38.12 -15.44
C SER A 333 6.53 37.45 -14.59
N ALA A 334 5.96 38.17 -13.62
CA ALA A 334 4.87 37.65 -12.78
C ALA A 334 3.63 37.21 -13.58
N PRO A 335 3.17 37.92 -14.63
CA PRO A 335 2.07 37.45 -15.47
C PRO A 335 2.42 36.19 -16.29
N ALA A 336 3.68 36.05 -16.73
CA ALA A 336 4.12 34.85 -17.45
C ALA A 336 4.12 33.62 -16.54
N LEU A 337 4.63 33.75 -15.31
CA LEU A 337 4.57 32.66 -14.33
C LEU A 337 3.12 32.30 -13.97
N SER A 338 2.28 33.31 -13.74
CA SER A 338 0.85 33.09 -13.43
C SER A 338 0.12 32.38 -14.57
N SER A 339 0.43 32.73 -15.82
CA SER A 339 -0.07 32.05 -17.01
C SER A 339 0.43 30.60 -17.09
N ALA A 340 1.72 30.38 -16.83
CA ALA A 340 2.33 29.06 -16.82
C ALA A 340 1.68 28.12 -15.78
N LEU A 341 1.46 28.60 -14.54
CA LEU A 341 0.80 27.81 -13.49
C LEU A 341 -0.58 27.33 -13.91
N LEU A 342 -1.43 28.24 -14.41
CA LEU A 342 -2.78 27.92 -14.88
C LEU A 342 -2.74 26.95 -16.08
N ARG A 343 -1.80 27.17 -16.99
CA ARG A 343 -1.68 26.39 -18.21
C ARG A 343 -1.16 24.97 -17.96
N ILE A 344 -0.17 24.80 -17.08
CA ILE A 344 0.34 23.47 -16.68
C ILE A 344 -0.78 22.65 -16.05
N THR A 345 -1.54 23.22 -15.11
CA THR A 345 -2.67 22.52 -14.48
C THR A 345 -3.75 22.12 -15.51
N ALA A 346 -4.02 22.98 -16.50
CA ALA A 346 -4.98 22.65 -17.56
C ALA A 346 -4.45 21.61 -18.56
N LEU A 347 -3.13 21.54 -18.75
CA LEU A 347 -2.47 20.60 -19.65
C LEU A 347 -2.17 19.25 -19.01
N SER A 348 -2.15 19.15 -17.69
CA SER A 348 -1.62 17.98 -16.99
C SER A 348 -2.34 16.68 -17.35
N GLU A 349 -3.68 16.69 -17.39
CA GLU A 349 -4.47 15.52 -17.78
C GLU A 349 -4.21 15.13 -19.24
N TYR A 350 -4.06 16.12 -20.11
CA TYR A 350 -3.82 15.92 -21.54
C TYR A 350 -2.44 15.34 -21.83
N VAL A 351 -1.40 15.89 -21.20
CA VAL A 351 -0.01 15.41 -21.33
C VAL A 351 0.13 14.03 -20.68
N ASP A 352 -0.45 13.81 -19.49
CA ASP A 352 -0.43 12.50 -18.82
C ASP A 352 -1.08 11.42 -19.69
N LYS A 353 -2.26 11.69 -20.26
CA LYS A 353 -2.95 10.73 -21.15
C LYS A 353 -2.08 10.37 -22.37
N ASN A 354 -1.42 11.34 -22.98
CA ASN A 354 -0.57 11.12 -24.14
C ASN A 354 0.76 10.44 -23.80
N ALA A 355 1.34 10.76 -22.64
CA ALA A 355 2.50 10.09 -22.10
C ALA A 355 2.18 8.62 -21.76
N ASP A 356 1.02 8.35 -21.15
CA ASP A 356 0.54 7.01 -20.84
C ASP A 356 0.30 6.20 -22.13
N ALA A 357 -0.25 6.81 -23.18
CA ALA A 357 -0.42 6.16 -24.49
C ALA A 357 0.92 5.82 -25.16
N ALA A 358 1.91 6.71 -25.05
CA ALA A 358 3.25 6.47 -25.56
C ALA A 358 4.02 5.40 -24.76
N ALA A 359 3.95 5.46 -23.42
CA ALA A 359 4.52 4.45 -22.52
C ALA A 359 3.83 3.09 -22.69
N SER A 360 2.54 3.10 -23.03
CA SER A 360 1.79 1.92 -23.42
C SER A 360 2.07 1.51 -24.85
N GLY A 361 2.90 2.20 -25.65
CA GLY A 361 3.25 1.83 -27.02
C GLY A 361 2.08 1.84 -28.01
N ASP A 362 1.03 2.64 -27.74
CA ASP A 362 -0.10 2.84 -28.64
C ASP A 362 0.16 3.98 -29.63
N VAL A 363 1.07 4.88 -29.27
CA VAL A 363 1.56 6.00 -30.08
C VAL A 363 3.08 5.94 -30.15
N SER A 364 3.65 6.30 -31.30
CA SER A 364 5.10 6.37 -31.48
C SER A 364 5.69 7.59 -30.76
N LEU A 365 6.87 7.42 -30.16
CA LEU A 365 7.69 8.48 -29.59
C LEU A 365 8.40 9.30 -30.68
N VAL A 366 8.61 8.73 -31.86
CA VAL A 366 9.14 9.44 -33.02
C VAL A 366 8.07 10.39 -33.55
N GLY A 367 8.37 11.70 -33.55
CA GLY A 367 7.40 12.73 -33.93
C GLY A 367 6.26 12.93 -32.91
N TRP A 368 6.44 12.45 -31.67
CA TRP A 368 5.40 12.51 -30.63
C TRP A 368 4.99 13.94 -30.30
N VAL A 369 5.94 14.88 -30.28
CA VAL A 369 5.66 16.29 -29.97
C VAL A 369 4.79 16.93 -31.04
N GLU A 370 5.08 16.69 -32.32
CA GLU A 370 4.28 17.18 -33.43
C GLU A 370 2.84 16.63 -33.38
N ASN A 371 2.70 15.35 -33.04
CA ASN A 371 1.39 14.71 -32.87
C ASN A 371 0.63 15.29 -31.66
N LEU A 372 1.31 15.53 -30.54
CA LEU A 372 0.75 16.15 -29.33
C LEU A 372 0.22 17.56 -29.62
N ILE A 373 0.98 18.37 -30.37
CA ILE A 373 0.53 19.70 -30.78
C ILE A 373 -0.69 19.60 -31.71
N ALA A 374 -0.64 18.72 -32.70
CA ALA A 374 -1.70 18.57 -33.69
C ALA A 374 -3.01 18.06 -33.08
N GLU A 375 -2.96 17.10 -32.15
CA GLU A 375 -4.15 16.61 -31.45
C GLU A 375 -4.76 17.73 -30.58
N GLN A 376 -3.95 18.49 -29.84
CA GLN A 376 -4.47 19.57 -29.00
C GLN A 376 -5.05 20.74 -29.80
N GLN A 377 -4.50 21.04 -30.98
CA GLN A 377 -5.06 22.05 -31.90
C GLN A 377 -6.45 21.70 -32.43
N ASN A 378 -6.72 20.40 -32.60
CA ASN A 378 -8.03 19.89 -33.02
C ASN A 378 -8.97 19.59 -31.84
N GLY A 379 -8.46 19.70 -30.61
CA GLY A 379 -9.16 19.37 -29.37
C GLY A 379 -10.04 20.50 -28.83
N GLN A 380 -10.54 20.30 -27.61
CA GLN A 380 -11.31 21.33 -26.90
C GLN A 380 -10.37 22.42 -26.36
N PRO A 381 -10.85 23.67 -26.23
CA PRO A 381 -10.11 24.73 -25.54
C PRO A 381 -9.73 24.34 -24.12
N LEU A 382 -8.55 24.80 -23.67
CA LEU A 382 -8.04 24.57 -22.32
C LEU A 382 -8.96 25.22 -21.28
N LYS A 383 -9.35 24.45 -20.26
CA LYS A 383 -10.15 24.94 -19.13
C LYS A 383 -9.22 25.31 -17.97
N VAL A 384 -8.79 26.57 -17.94
CA VAL A 384 -7.78 27.05 -16.99
C VAL A 384 -8.37 27.43 -15.63
N GLU A 385 -9.66 27.76 -15.57
CA GLU A 385 -10.34 28.21 -14.35
C GLU A 385 -10.54 27.07 -13.35
N ALA A 386 -10.66 25.84 -13.83
CA ALA A 386 -10.81 24.66 -12.99
C ALA A 386 -9.58 24.39 -12.12
N GLY A 387 -8.40 24.86 -12.56
CA GLY A 387 -7.12 24.69 -11.86
C GLY A 387 -6.82 25.72 -10.76
N LEU A 388 -7.69 26.73 -10.57
CA LEU A 388 -7.41 27.88 -9.72
C LEU A 388 -7.42 27.55 -8.21
N GLU A 389 -8.38 26.72 -7.80
CA GLU A 389 -8.52 26.24 -6.41
C GLU A 389 -7.80 24.91 -6.17
N THR A 390 -7.09 24.39 -7.18
CA THR A 390 -6.32 23.16 -7.03
C THR A 390 -5.18 23.40 -6.06
N ALA A 391 -5.45 23.14 -4.78
CA ALA A 391 -4.51 22.46 -3.91
C ALA A 391 -4.80 20.99 -4.13
N LEU A 392 -3.85 20.22 -4.66
CA LEU A 392 -4.02 18.78 -4.76
C LEU A 392 -4.49 18.23 -3.40
N GLU A 393 -5.66 17.61 -3.37
CA GLU A 393 -6.25 17.04 -2.16
C GLU A 393 -5.51 15.76 -1.76
N HIS A 394 -4.22 15.85 -1.46
CA HIS A 394 -3.47 14.77 -0.83
C HIS A 394 -3.11 15.19 0.62
N PRO A 395 -3.30 14.31 1.63
CA PRO A 395 -3.02 14.64 3.05
C PRO A 395 -1.58 15.07 3.34
N MET A 396 -0.68 14.83 2.39
CA MET A 396 0.74 15.18 2.47
C MET A 396 1.16 16.22 1.43
N ASP A 397 0.23 16.72 0.62
CA ASP A 397 0.52 17.78 -0.34
C ASP A 397 0.78 19.09 0.40
N SER A 398 1.87 19.75 0.02
CA SER A 398 2.37 20.92 0.70
C SER A 398 2.44 22.15 -0.20
N HIS A 399 1.99 22.05 -1.45
CA HIS A 399 1.96 23.19 -2.36
C HIS A 399 0.81 24.14 -1.98
N PRO A 400 1.05 25.47 -1.98
CA PRO A 400 -0.03 26.43 -1.89
C PRO A 400 -0.92 26.35 -3.13
N ALA A 401 -2.23 26.56 -2.97
CA ALA A 401 -3.16 26.64 -4.10
C ALA A 401 -2.68 27.65 -5.15
N THR A 402 -2.94 27.37 -6.43
CA THR A 402 -2.56 28.22 -7.56
C THR A 402 -3.01 29.67 -7.37
N ARG A 403 -4.23 29.90 -6.87
CA ARG A 403 -4.71 31.24 -6.47
C ARG A 403 -3.74 31.96 -5.53
N ALA A 404 -3.34 31.32 -4.44
CA ALA A 404 -2.49 31.93 -3.42
C ALA A 404 -1.09 32.26 -3.96
N ARG A 405 -0.58 31.46 -4.90
CA ARG A 405 0.69 31.73 -5.59
C ARG A 405 0.59 32.95 -6.50
N ILE A 406 -0.46 33.05 -7.31
CA ILE A 406 -0.71 34.20 -8.21
C ILE A 406 -0.92 35.49 -7.42
N GLU A 407 -1.68 35.44 -6.33
CA GLU A 407 -1.91 36.59 -5.46
C GLU A 407 -0.61 37.06 -4.78
N ASN A 408 0.26 36.13 -4.34
CA ASN A 408 1.56 36.47 -3.77
C ASN A 408 2.51 37.13 -4.78
N LEU A 409 2.36 36.84 -6.07
CA LEU A 409 3.06 37.50 -7.17
C LEU A 409 2.52 38.91 -7.48
N GLY A 410 1.44 39.34 -6.83
CA GLY A 410 0.81 40.64 -7.05
C GLY A 410 0.05 40.75 -8.38
N VAL A 411 -0.30 39.62 -9.01
CA VAL A 411 -1.04 39.59 -10.28
C VAL A 411 -2.53 39.49 -9.98
N ALA A 412 -3.31 40.42 -10.50
CA ALA A 412 -4.77 40.38 -10.37
C ALA A 412 -5.37 39.28 -11.26
N LEU A 413 -6.29 38.50 -10.70
CA LEU A 413 -7.04 37.44 -11.39
C LEU A 413 -8.13 38.03 -12.31
N HIS A 414 -7.69 38.75 -13.35
CA HIS A 414 -8.56 39.34 -14.37
C HIS A 414 -8.77 38.40 -15.57
N PRO A 415 -9.87 38.57 -16.34
CA PRO A 415 -10.14 37.81 -17.56
C PRO A 415 -8.95 37.73 -18.53
N THR A 416 -8.16 38.80 -18.64
CA THR A 416 -6.97 38.85 -19.51
C THR A 416 -5.90 37.82 -19.16
N LEU A 417 -5.75 37.46 -17.88
CA LEU A 417 -4.82 36.41 -17.45
C LEU A 417 -5.32 35.03 -17.88
N PHE A 418 -6.61 34.77 -17.68
CA PHE A 418 -7.24 33.52 -18.09
C PHE A 418 -7.22 33.36 -19.61
N GLU A 419 -7.51 34.42 -20.37
CA GLU A 419 -7.39 34.44 -21.83
C GLU A 419 -5.96 34.16 -22.29
N ARG A 420 -4.95 34.73 -21.62
CA ARG A 420 -3.55 34.43 -21.90
C ARG A 420 -3.21 32.97 -21.65
N ALA A 421 -3.62 32.40 -20.50
CA ALA A 421 -3.34 31.02 -20.14
C ALA A 421 -4.09 30.01 -21.03
N ALA A 422 -5.32 30.34 -21.43
CA ALA A 422 -6.19 29.49 -22.26
C ALA A 422 -5.93 29.61 -23.77
N ARG A 423 -4.96 30.44 -24.19
CA ARG A 423 -4.65 30.66 -25.61
C ARG A 423 -4.42 29.33 -26.35
N PRO A 424 -4.84 29.22 -27.63
CA PRO A 424 -4.60 28.01 -28.42
C PRO A 424 -3.11 27.64 -28.48
N VAL A 425 -2.82 26.35 -28.47
CA VAL A 425 -1.47 25.85 -28.73
C VAL A 425 -1.13 26.09 -30.20
N THR A 426 -0.04 26.82 -30.48
CA THR A 426 0.47 27.02 -31.84
C THR A 426 1.77 26.26 -32.05
N GLN A 427 2.12 25.96 -33.29
CA GLN A 427 3.43 25.38 -33.63
C GLN A 427 4.58 26.35 -33.41
N ASP A 428 4.33 27.66 -33.38
CA ASP A 428 5.36 28.69 -33.23
C ASP A 428 6.20 28.51 -31.96
N GLY A 429 5.57 28.14 -30.83
CA GLY A 429 6.28 27.87 -29.57
C GLY A 429 7.28 26.72 -29.70
N TRP A 430 6.83 25.61 -30.31
CA TRP A 430 7.69 24.47 -30.59
C TRP A 430 8.80 24.78 -31.58
N LEU A 431 8.52 25.54 -32.65
CA LEU A 431 9.51 25.97 -33.63
C LEU A 431 10.58 26.86 -32.99
N MET A 432 10.19 27.78 -32.10
CA MET A 432 11.14 28.59 -31.33
C MET A 432 11.99 27.75 -30.37
N PHE A 433 11.40 26.75 -29.72
CA PHE A 433 12.11 25.89 -28.79
C PHE A 433 13.10 24.96 -29.49
N SER A 434 12.65 24.25 -30.53
CA SER A 434 13.47 23.37 -31.37
C SER A 434 14.62 24.10 -32.07
N ALA A 435 14.44 25.36 -32.47
CA ALA A 435 15.50 26.19 -33.05
C ALA A 435 16.66 26.51 -32.08
N MET A 436 16.52 26.23 -30.78
CA MET A 436 17.62 26.37 -29.82
C MET A 436 18.61 25.18 -29.84
N PHE A 437 18.26 24.12 -30.55
CA PHE A 437 19.06 22.91 -30.75
C PHE A 437 19.62 22.90 -32.17
N ASN A 438 20.76 22.24 -32.38
CA ASN A 438 21.28 22.03 -33.74
C ASN A 438 20.33 21.11 -34.54
N ASP A 439 19.96 19.98 -33.94
CA ASP A 439 18.91 19.08 -34.43
C ASP A 439 18.31 18.30 -33.24
N ILE A 440 17.13 18.73 -32.77
CA ILE A 440 16.45 18.08 -31.65
C ILE A 440 15.88 16.70 -32.02
N ALA A 441 15.53 16.50 -33.29
CA ALA A 441 14.97 15.24 -33.75
C ALA A 441 16.06 14.16 -33.79
N GLU A 442 17.24 14.50 -34.32
CA GLU A 442 18.42 13.62 -34.30
C GLU A 442 18.85 13.31 -32.86
N LEU A 443 18.84 14.30 -31.96
CA LEU A 443 19.22 14.12 -30.56
C LEU A 443 18.29 13.15 -29.80
N CYS A 444 16.98 13.22 -30.05
CA CYS A 444 15.97 12.41 -29.35
C CYS A 444 15.73 11.03 -29.98
N LEU A 445 16.07 10.85 -31.27
CA LEU A 445 15.78 9.62 -32.01
C LEU A 445 16.34 8.34 -31.35
N PRO A 446 17.59 8.28 -30.85
CA PRO A 446 18.11 7.08 -30.20
C PRO A 446 17.35 6.71 -28.91
N LEU A 447 16.92 7.73 -28.15
CA LEU A 447 16.13 7.50 -26.93
C LEU A 447 14.75 6.96 -27.31
N ALA A 448 14.05 7.59 -28.26
CA ALA A 448 12.73 7.15 -28.72
C ALA A 448 12.75 5.70 -29.20
N GLN A 449 13.71 5.34 -30.07
CA GLN A 449 13.83 3.98 -30.61
C GLN A 449 14.10 2.93 -29.54
N LYS A 450 14.95 3.23 -28.55
CA LYS A 450 15.22 2.29 -27.45
C LYS A 450 14.00 2.11 -26.56
N VAL A 451 13.33 3.20 -26.17
CA VAL A 451 12.13 3.13 -25.33
C VAL A 451 11.04 2.34 -26.05
N GLU A 452 10.79 2.61 -27.34
CA GLU A 452 9.86 1.82 -28.14
C GLU A 452 10.25 0.34 -28.22
N ALA A 453 11.54 0.03 -28.43
CA ALA A 453 12.03 -1.35 -28.46
C ALA A 453 11.83 -2.07 -27.12
N GLU A 454 12.09 -1.40 -26.00
CA GLU A 454 11.85 -1.93 -24.65
C GLU A 454 10.36 -2.17 -24.40
N ILE A 455 9.49 -1.21 -24.78
CA ILE A 455 8.03 -1.37 -24.68
C ILE A 455 7.57 -2.55 -25.53
N HIS A 456 8.04 -2.68 -26.76
CA HIS A 456 7.69 -3.80 -27.64
C HIS A 456 8.17 -5.14 -27.07
N GLN A 457 9.39 -5.22 -26.55
CA GLN A 457 9.93 -6.41 -25.91
C GLN A 457 9.12 -6.80 -24.67
N GLN A 458 8.80 -5.83 -23.81
CA GLN A 458 8.01 -6.05 -22.61
C GLN A 458 6.58 -6.47 -22.95
N LYS A 459 5.93 -5.84 -23.94
CA LYS A 459 4.61 -6.26 -24.44
C LYS A 459 4.64 -7.68 -24.98
N ALA A 460 5.68 -8.06 -25.73
CA ALA A 460 5.82 -9.42 -26.23
C ALA A 460 5.99 -10.44 -25.09
N ALA A 461 6.84 -10.14 -24.10
CA ALA A 461 7.03 -10.98 -22.93
C ALA A 461 5.75 -11.08 -22.05
N TYR A 462 5.05 -9.96 -21.86
CA TYR A 462 3.77 -9.93 -21.15
C TYR A 462 2.71 -10.74 -21.88
N ARG A 463 2.62 -10.60 -23.20
CA ARG A 463 1.72 -11.40 -24.03
C ARG A 463 2.06 -12.90 -23.97
N GLU A 464 3.33 -13.27 -24.02
CA GLU A 464 3.76 -14.66 -23.88
C GLU A 464 3.40 -15.23 -22.50
N ALA A 465 3.57 -14.43 -21.44
CA ALA A 465 3.13 -14.79 -20.09
C ALA A 465 1.60 -14.98 -20.03
N LEU A 466 0.81 -14.08 -20.63
CA LEU A 466 -0.65 -14.22 -20.72
C LEU A 466 -1.03 -15.48 -21.49
N GLU A 467 -0.44 -15.73 -22.67
CA GLU A 467 -0.70 -16.92 -23.48
C GLU A 467 -0.33 -18.22 -22.72
N SER A 468 0.77 -18.23 -21.96
CA SER A 468 1.17 -19.33 -21.08
C SER A 468 0.15 -19.60 -19.96
N HIS A 469 -0.31 -18.53 -19.28
CA HIS A 469 -1.32 -18.64 -18.23
C HIS A 469 -2.68 -19.14 -18.77
N VAL A 470 -3.07 -18.69 -19.97
CA VAL A 470 -4.27 -19.17 -20.65
C VAL A 470 -4.15 -20.66 -20.99
N GLN A 471 -3.01 -21.11 -21.52
CA GLN A 471 -2.80 -22.51 -21.88
C GLN A 471 -2.82 -23.45 -20.67
N GLN A 472 -2.30 -23.01 -19.52
CA GLN A 472 -2.33 -23.79 -18.27
C GLN A 472 -3.73 -23.90 -17.63
N SER A 473 -4.64 -22.97 -17.94
CA SER A 473 -5.98 -22.89 -17.34
C SER A 473 -7.08 -23.71 -18.04
N GLN A 474 -6.76 -24.43 -19.13
CA GLN A 474 -7.77 -25.10 -19.96
C GLN A 474 -8.34 -26.40 -19.37
N THR A 475 -7.74 -26.95 -18.32
CA THR A 475 -8.24 -28.17 -17.67
C THR A 475 -9.35 -27.83 -16.67
N THR A 476 -10.38 -28.67 -16.51
CA THR A 476 -11.39 -28.47 -15.46
C THR A 476 -10.85 -29.00 -14.13
N LEU A 477 -10.90 -28.22 -13.06
CA LEU A 477 -10.36 -28.62 -11.75
C LEU A 477 -11.47 -28.87 -10.73
N ASP A 478 -11.53 -30.10 -10.22
CA ASP A 478 -12.49 -30.52 -9.19
C ASP A 478 -11.85 -30.56 -7.79
N PHE A 479 -12.45 -29.85 -6.83
CA PHE A 479 -12.01 -29.83 -5.44
C PHE A 479 -12.97 -30.59 -4.52
N TRP A 480 -12.42 -31.53 -3.76
CA TRP A 480 -13.16 -32.42 -2.87
C TRP A 480 -12.83 -32.16 -1.39
N GLY A 481 -13.86 -32.26 -0.53
CA GLY A 481 -13.68 -32.16 0.92
C GLY A 481 -12.99 -33.38 1.53
N ASN A 482 -12.23 -33.16 2.61
CA ASN A 482 -11.56 -34.25 3.32
C ASN A 482 -12.56 -35.13 4.10
N LYS A 483 -12.47 -36.45 3.93
CA LYS A 483 -13.32 -37.43 4.63
C LYS A 483 -12.88 -37.68 6.09
N ALA A 484 -11.73 -37.17 6.52
CA ALA A 484 -11.18 -37.43 7.86
C ALA A 484 -12.09 -36.93 8.99
N GLY A 485 -12.68 -35.72 8.87
CA GLY A 485 -13.60 -35.18 9.87
C GLY A 485 -14.93 -35.95 9.97
N ALA A 486 -15.38 -36.49 8.84
CA ALA A 486 -16.57 -37.33 8.78
C ALA A 486 -16.35 -38.68 9.49
N TRP A 487 -15.19 -39.31 9.26
CA TRP A 487 -14.79 -40.52 9.97
C TRP A 487 -14.57 -40.28 11.46
N PHE A 488 -13.94 -39.17 11.85
CA PHE A 488 -13.77 -38.80 13.25
C PHE A 488 -15.12 -38.65 13.96
N SER A 489 -16.08 -37.97 13.33
CA SER A 489 -17.44 -37.78 13.88
C SER A 489 -18.19 -39.11 14.03
N LEU A 490 -18.05 -40.03 13.07
CA LEU A 490 -18.65 -41.36 13.13
C LEU A 490 -18.03 -42.24 14.23
N VAL A 491 -16.70 -42.27 14.33
CA VAL A 491 -15.99 -43.06 15.36
C VAL A 491 -16.31 -42.52 16.75
N LEU A 492 -16.24 -41.20 16.93
CA LEU A 492 -16.54 -40.57 18.22
C LEU A 492 -18.02 -40.76 18.59
N GLY A 493 -18.93 -40.53 17.65
CA GLY A 493 -20.36 -40.78 17.85
C GLY A 493 -20.67 -42.25 18.19
N GLY A 494 -19.96 -43.20 17.56
CA GLY A 494 -20.03 -44.62 17.89
C GLY A 494 -19.53 -44.93 19.30
N LEU A 495 -18.44 -44.31 19.75
CA LEU A 495 -17.93 -44.45 21.12
C LEU A 495 -18.92 -43.89 22.16
N PHE A 496 -19.51 -42.72 21.90
CA PHE A 496 -20.55 -42.16 22.77
C PHE A 496 -21.81 -43.03 22.78
N GLY A 497 -22.20 -43.58 21.63
CA GLY A 497 -23.32 -44.52 21.51
C GLY A 497 -23.09 -45.81 22.31
N LEU A 498 -21.91 -46.41 22.18
CA LEU A 498 -21.52 -47.64 22.89
C LEU A 498 -21.35 -47.39 24.40
N GLY A 499 -20.79 -46.25 24.79
CA GLY A 499 -20.74 -45.78 26.18
C GLY A 499 -22.13 -45.56 26.78
N GLY A 500 -23.05 -44.96 26.02
CA GLY A 500 -24.44 -44.75 26.45
C GLY A 500 -25.20 -46.07 26.62
N LEU A 501 -25.06 -47.00 25.67
CA LEU A 501 -25.67 -48.33 25.73
C LEU A 501 -25.12 -49.17 26.87
N THR A 502 -23.82 -49.12 27.14
CA THR A 502 -23.20 -49.83 28.27
C THR A 502 -23.67 -49.28 29.62
N MET A 503 -23.83 -47.96 29.76
CA MET A 503 -24.39 -47.37 30.98
C MET A 503 -25.87 -47.74 31.18
N LEU A 504 -26.67 -47.79 30.11
CA LEU A 504 -28.04 -48.28 30.17
C LEU A 504 -28.12 -49.79 30.48
N PHE A 505 -27.18 -50.59 30.00
CA PHE A 505 -27.10 -52.01 30.34
C PHE A 505 -26.72 -52.21 31.81
N LEU A 506 -25.76 -51.44 32.33
CA LEU A 506 -25.38 -51.46 33.76
C LEU A 506 -26.54 -51.00 34.67
N SER A 507 -27.42 -50.12 34.18
CA SER A 507 -28.66 -49.74 34.86
C SER A 507 -29.65 -50.91 35.04
N LEU A 508 -29.52 -52.00 34.31
CA LEU A 508 -30.34 -53.21 34.53
C LEU A 508 -29.86 -54.02 35.73
N SER A 509 -28.59 -53.86 36.13
CA SER A 509 -27.97 -54.57 37.26
C SER A 509 -27.83 -53.71 38.52
N HIS A 510 -27.90 -52.38 38.39
CA HIS A 510 -27.77 -51.42 39.49
C HIS A 510 -28.96 -50.45 39.53
N SER A 511 -29.55 -50.24 40.71
CA SER A 511 -30.75 -49.42 40.92
C SER A 511 -30.50 -47.91 41.08
N GLU A 512 -29.25 -47.46 40.92
CA GLU A 512 -28.89 -46.04 41.06
C GLU A 512 -29.36 -45.22 39.83
N PRO A 513 -30.06 -44.09 40.02
CA PRO A 513 -30.59 -43.28 38.92
C PRO A 513 -29.50 -42.61 38.07
N PHE A 514 -28.24 -42.65 38.52
CA PHE A 514 -27.07 -42.14 37.81
C PHE A 514 -26.83 -42.83 36.46
N PHE A 515 -26.91 -44.16 36.41
CA PHE A 515 -26.59 -44.95 35.21
C PHE A 515 -27.55 -44.71 34.03
N PRO A 516 -28.90 -44.72 34.20
CA PRO A 516 -29.81 -44.43 33.10
C PRO A 516 -29.75 -42.96 32.66
N LEU A 517 -29.57 -42.02 33.60
CA LEU A 517 -29.43 -40.60 33.28
C LEU A 517 -28.16 -40.33 32.44
N LEU A 518 -27.02 -40.88 32.84
CA LEU A 518 -25.77 -40.71 32.11
C LEU A 518 -25.81 -41.42 30.75
N GLY A 519 -26.46 -42.59 30.67
CA GLY A 519 -26.70 -43.27 29.40
C GLY A 519 -27.50 -42.43 28.40
N CYS A 520 -28.62 -41.84 28.83
CA CYS A 520 -29.42 -40.94 27.99
C CYS A 520 -28.64 -39.67 27.56
N ILE A 521 -27.84 -39.09 28.47
CA ILE A 521 -27.01 -37.91 28.19
C ILE A 521 -25.91 -38.21 27.16
N LEU A 522 -25.39 -39.43 27.11
CA LEU A 522 -24.35 -39.84 26.15
C LEU A 522 -24.92 -40.27 24.78
N LEU A 523 -26.12 -40.86 24.76
CA LEU A 523 -26.75 -41.32 23.51
C LEU A 523 -27.16 -40.18 22.58
N LEU A 524 -27.71 -39.10 23.11
CA LEU A 524 -28.18 -37.96 22.33
C LEU A 524 -27.05 -37.28 21.51
N PRO A 525 -25.90 -36.90 22.11
CA PRO A 525 -24.77 -36.39 21.35
C PRO A 525 -24.13 -37.45 20.44
N GLY A 526 -24.13 -38.73 20.84
CA GLY A 526 -23.67 -39.84 19.98
C GLY A 526 -24.45 -39.95 18.67
N LEU A 527 -25.79 -39.91 18.76
CA LEU A 527 -26.68 -39.96 17.59
C LEU A 527 -26.49 -38.73 16.69
N LEU A 528 -26.39 -37.52 17.28
CA LEU A 528 -26.16 -36.29 16.52
C LEU A 528 -24.82 -36.31 15.78
N LEU A 529 -23.76 -36.83 16.39
CA LEU A 529 -22.45 -36.99 15.76
C LEU A 529 -22.47 -38.01 14.61
N ILE A 530 -23.20 -39.12 14.76
CA ILE A 530 -23.36 -40.11 13.69
C ILE A 530 -24.13 -39.51 12.51
N LEU A 531 -25.25 -38.82 12.76
CA LEU A 531 -26.02 -38.13 11.72
C LEU A 531 -25.20 -37.04 11.02
N ALA A 532 -24.41 -36.26 11.77
CA ALA A 532 -23.51 -35.26 11.22
C ALA A 532 -22.39 -35.89 10.39
N GLY A 533 -21.81 -37.01 10.83
CA GLY A 533 -20.81 -37.78 10.09
C GLY A 533 -21.36 -38.36 8.79
N TYR A 534 -22.56 -38.95 8.82
CA TYR A 534 -23.23 -39.48 7.62
C TYR A 534 -23.54 -38.38 6.60
N LYS A 535 -24.06 -37.23 7.08
CA LYS A 535 -24.30 -36.06 6.24
C LYS A 535 -23.01 -35.54 5.58
N GLN A 536 -21.90 -35.49 6.32
CA GLN A 536 -20.60 -35.11 5.79
C GLN A 536 -20.04 -36.11 4.76
N ILE A 537 -20.22 -37.43 4.95
CA ILE A 537 -19.83 -38.43 3.93
C ILE A 537 -20.62 -38.25 2.64
N LYS A 538 -21.93 -38.04 2.74
CA LYS A 538 -22.79 -37.81 1.57
C LYS A 538 -22.40 -36.52 0.84
N GLN A 539 -22.01 -35.48 1.57
CA GLN A 539 -21.49 -34.23 0.99
C GLN A 539 -20.10 -34.42 0.34
N ALA A 540 -19.23 -35.25 0.93
CA ALA A 540 -17.92 -35.58 0.38
C ALA A 540 -17.97 -36.56 -0.82
N ALA A 541 -19.17 -36.97 -1.26
CA ALA A 541 -19.42 -37.74 -2.48
C ALA A 541 -19.64 -36.86 -3.72
N HIS A 542 -19.68 -35.53 -3.55
CA HIS A 542 -19.71 -34.56 -4.64
C HIS A 542 -18.54 -33.56 -4.47
N PRO A 543 -18.04 -32.94 -5.57
CA PRO A 543 -17.06 -31.88 -5.46
C PRO A 543 -17.65 -30.69 -4.70
N LEU A 544 -16.86 -30.09 -3.82
CA LEU A 544 -17.24 -28.88 -3.09
C LEU A 544 -17.42 -27.72 -4.05
N PHE A 545 -16.52 -27.58 -5.01
CA PHE A 545 -16.63 -26.71 -6.16
C PHE A 545 -15.72 -27.20 -7.29
N SER A 546 -16.07 -26.84 -8.51
CA SER A 546 -15.31 -27.11 -9.73
C SER A 546 -15.07 -25.81 -10.48
N LEU A 547 -13.84 -25.63 -10.98
CA LEU A 547 -13.42 -24.49 -11.77
C LEU A 547 -13.41 -24.88 -13.25
N ASN A 548 -14.26 -24.23 -14.03
CA ASN A 548 -14.30 -24.33 -15.48
C ASN A 548 -13.86 -23.01 -16.11
N GLU A 549 -13.62 -23.01 -17.43
CA GLU A 549 -13.15 -21.84 -18.18
C GLU A 549 -14.04 -20.60 -18.06
N GLU A 550 -15.35 -20.78 -17.82
CA GLU A 550 -16.33 -19.69 -17.82
C GLU A 550 -16.99 -19.44 -16.46
N SER A 551 -16.97 -20.42 -15.54
CA SER A 551 -17.72 -20.33 -14.28
C SER A 551 -17.18 -21.22 -13.15
N ILE A 552 -17.47 -20.81 -11.92
CA ILE A 552 -17.34 -21.62 -10.71
C ILE A 552 -18.67 -22.35 -10.49
N THR A 553 -18.62 -23.68 -10.45
CA THR A 553 -19.77 -24.52 -10.13
C THR A 553 -19.59 -25.11 -8.73
N SER A 554 -20.68 -25.28 -7.98
CA SER A 554 -20.64 -25.87 -6.65
C SER A 554 -21.98 -26.48 -6.29
N CYS A 555 -21.97 -27.56 -5.49
CA CYS A 555 -23.20 -28.13 -4.93
C CYS A 555 -23.94 -27.18 -3.97
N PHE A 556 -23.33 -26.05 -3.59
CA PHE A 556 -23.95 -25.01 -2.76
C PHE A 556 -24.53 -23.83 -3.55
N ILE A 557 -24.36 -23.81 -4.87
CA ILE A 557 -24.79 -22.73 -5.76
C ILE A 557 -25.82 -23.28 -6.76
N ALA A 558 -26.98 -22.62 -6.91
CA ALA A 558 -28.04 -23.08 -7.80
C ALA A 558 -27.75 -22.79 -9.29
N LYS A 559 -27.07 -21.68 -9.60
CA LYS A 559 -26.63 -21.28 -10.94
C LYS A 559 -25.11 -21.07 -10.96
N PRO A 560 -24.36 -21.60 -11.96
CA PRO A 560 -22.91 -21.37 -12.07
C PRO A 560 -22.54 -19.89 -11.93
N LEU A 561 -21.53 -19.59 -11.12
CA LEU A 561 -21.05 -18.22 -10.91
C LEU A 561 -20.07 -17.87 -12.05
N PRO A 562 -20.43 -17.01 -13.01
CA PRO A 562 -19.56 -16.67 -14.12
C PRO A 562 -18.29 -15.95 -13.65
N LEU A 563 -17.13 -16.38 -14.14
CA LEU A 563 -15.83 -15.81 -13.76
C LEU A 563 -15.68 -14.36 -14.26
N HIS A 564 -16.29 -14.00 -15.38
CA HIS A 564 -16.24 -12.64 -15.95
C HIS A 564 -16.96 -11.57 -15.12
N ASN A 565 -17.81 -11.97 -14.16
CA ASN A 565 -18.52 -11.05 -13.26
C ASN A 565 -17.79 -10.84 -11.92
N ILE A 566 -16.59 -11.40 -11.77
CA ILE A 566 -15.74 -11.26 -10.59
C ILE A 566 -14.66 -10.22 -10.89
N ASP A 567 -14.62 -9.12 -10.14
CA ASP A 567 -13.64 -8.05 -10.36
C ASP A 567 -12.33 -8.28 -9.64
N SER A 568 -12.41 -8.76 -8.39
CA SER A 568 -11.24 -8.95 -7.55
C SER A 568 -11.45 -10.09 -6.57
N LEU A 569 -10.33 -10.68 -6.18
CA LEU A 569 -10.23 -11.81 -5.27
C LEU A 569 -9.53 -11.33 -4.01
N LEU A 570 -10.09 -11.60 -2.83
CA LEU A 570 -9.43 -11.39 -1.55
C LEU A 570 -9.26 -12.65 -0.73
N VAL A 571 -8.01 -13.05 -0.51
CA VAL A 571 -7.66 -14.25 0.26
C VAL A 571 -7.25 -13.83 1.66
N ARG A 572 -8.02 -14.28 2.67
CA ARG A 572 -7.68 -14.15 4.09
C ARG A 572 -7.30 -15.51 4.63
N GLN A 573 -6.06 -15.66 5.07
CA GLN A 573 -5.59 -16.86 5.71
C GLN A 573 -5.60 -16.70 7.23
N SER A 574 -6.24 -17.63 7.93
CA SER A 574 -6.12 -17.87 9.36
C SER A 574 -5.38 -19.20 9.58
N SER A 575 -4.96 -19.51 10.80
CA SER A 575 -4.09 -20.67 11.11
C SER A 575 -4.64 -22.03 10.66
N GLU A 576 -5.95 -22.19 10.47
CA GLU A 576 -6.59 -23.45 10.02
C GLU A 576 -7.69 -23.28 8.95
N THR A 577 -7.99 -22.04 8.53
CA THR A 577 -9.05 -21.74 7.56
C THR A 577 -8.61 -20.68 6.57
N VAL A 578 -8.91 -20.90 5.30
CA VAL A 578 -8.70 -19.92 4.23
C VAL A 578 -10.05 -19.42 3.77
N THR A 579 -10.24 -18.11 3.84
CA THR A 579 -11.45 -17.45 3.37
C THR A 579 -11.13 -16.73 2.07
N VAL A 580 -11.84 -17.08 1.00
CA VAL A 580 -11.71 -16.46 -0.32
C VAL A 580 -12.94 -15.58 -0.54
N GLU A 581 -12.77 -14.26 -0.57
CA GLU A 581 -13.82 -13.27 -0.84
C GLU A 581 -13.73 -12.87 -2.34
N LEU A 582 -14.74 -13.18 -3.14
CA LEU A 582 -14.84 -12.83 -4.56
C LEU A 582 -15.75 -11.61 -4.70
N TYR A 583 -15.21 -10.46 -5.08
CA TYR A 583 -15.99 -9.22 -5.27
C TYR A 583 -16.61 -9.19 -6.65
N LEU A 584 -17.90 -8.86 -6.72
CA LEU A 584 -18.69 -8.91 -7.95
C LEU A 584 -18.86 -7.54 -8.61
N ARG A 585 -19.01 -7.54 -9.94
CA ARG A 585 -19.32 -6.36 -10.75
C ARG A 585 -20.65 -5.71 -10.36
N ASP A 586 -20.71 -4.38 -10.42
CA ASP A 586 -21.95 -3.63 -10.19
C ASP A 586 -23.04 -4.04 -11.19
N GLY A 587 -24.22 -4.38 -10.67
CA GLY A 587 -25.38 -4.82 -11.46
C GLY A 587 -25.59 -6.34 -11.51
N TYR A 588 -24.67 -7.16 -11.00
CA TYR A 588 -24.84 -8.62 -10.93
C TYR A 588 -25.18 -9.08 -9.50
N GLU A 589 -26.36 -9.70 -9.33
CA GLU A 589 -26.75 -10.35 -8.08
C GLU A 589 -26.72 -11.88 -8.22
N PRO A 590 -25.88 -12.59 -7.44
CA PRO A 590 -25.79 -14.04 -7.53
C PRO A 590 -26.95 -14.72 -6.79
N ASP A 591 -27.44 -15.83 -7.34
CA ASP A 591 -28.47 -16.68 -6.70
C ASP A 591 -27.83 -17.59 -5.63
N ILE A 592 -27.30 -16.94 -4.57
CA ILE A 592 -26.58 -17.56 -3.45
C ILE A 592 -27.19 -17.10 -2.14
N THR A 593 -27.29 -18.00 -1.17
CA THR A 593 -27.87 -17.69 0.14
C THR A 593 -27.03 -16.70 0.95
N THR A 594 -27.68 -15.74 1.60
CA THR A 594 -27.07 -14.72 2.48
C THR A 594 -26.83 -15.19 3.93
N LYS A 595 -27.36 -16.36 4.31
CA LYS A 595 -27.22 -16.90 5.67
C LYS A 595 -25.85 -17.56 5.87
N ARG A 596 -25.02 -16.95 6.72
CA ARG A 596 -23.63 -17.35 7.00
C ARG A 596 -23.47 -18.58 7.91
N PHE A 597 -24.49 -18.95 8.67
CA PHE A 597 -24.37 -20.00 9.68
C PHE A 597 -24.15 -21.38 9.05
N MET A 598 -22.97 -21.98 9.27
CA MET A 598 -22.59 -23.36 8.90
C MET A 598 -22.50 -23.65 7.38
N ARG A 599 -22.34 -22.64 6.51
CA ARG A 599 -22.23 -22.84 5.05
C ARG A 599 -20.84 -22.49 4.51
N THR A 600 -20.36 -23.31 3.57
CA THR A 600 -19.07 -23.18 2.88
C THR A 600 -19.04 -22.01 1.89
N ILE A 601 -20.18 -21.67 1.25
CA ILE A 601 -20.30 -20.55 0.31
C ILE A 601 -21.48 -19.67 0.73
N CYS A 602 -21.26 -18.37 0.85
CA CYS A 602 -22.32 -17.38 1.12
C CYS A 602 -22.10 -16.06 0.38
N PHE A 603 -23.18 -15.32 0.13
CA PHE A 603 -23.12 -13.98 -0.45
C PHE A 603 -23.33 -12.92 0.64
N ASP A 604 -22.43 -11.94 0.72
CA ASP A 604 -22.55 -10.77 1.60
C ASP A 604 -23.05 -9.56 0.79
N PRO A 605 -24.33 -9.16 0.95
CA PRO A 605 -24.90 -8.05 0.18
C PRO A 605 -24.31 -6.69 0.55
N GLY A 606 -23.77 -6.53 1.78
CA GLY A 606 -23.14 -5.28 2.21
C GLY A 606 -21.77 -5.05 1.59
N LYS A 607 -21.05 -6.13 1.29
CA LYS A 607 -19.73 -6.10 0.62
C LYS A 607 -19.80 -6.40 -0.89
N ARG A 608 -20.95 -6.85 -1.40
CA ARG A 608 -21.11 -7.41 -2.75
C ARG A 608 -20.07 -8.49 -3.07
N ALA A 609 -19.84 -9.40 -2.11
CA ALA A 609 -18.80 -10.42 -2.23
C ALA A 609 -19.35 -11.83 -1.96
N VAL A 610 -18.94 -12.79 -2.78
CA VAL A 610 -19.15 -14.23 -2.53
C VAL A 610 -17.99 -14.74 -1.69
N THR A 611 -18.29 -15.19 -0.48
CA THR A 611 -17.30 -15.74 0.44
C THR A 611 -17.28 -17.27 0.34
N ILE A 612 -16.12 -17.83 0.00
CA ILE A 612 -15.85 -19.27 0.02
C ILE A 612 -14.95 -19.57 1.23
N LEU A 613 -15.46 -20.34 2.18
CA LEU A 613 -14.73 -20.81 3.36
C LEU A 613 -14.11 -22.17 3.09
N LEU A 614 -12.79 -22.22 2.96
CA LEU A 614 -12.01 -23.44 2.78
C LEU A 614 -11.44 -23.86 4.13
N ALA A 615 -11.94 -24.98 4.68
CA ALA A 615 -11.50 -25.52 5.97
C ALA A 615 -10.71 -26.83 5.76
N GLY A 616 -9.47 -26.86 6.27
CA GLY A 616 -8.58 -28.02 6.16
C GLY A 616 -8.04 -28.29 4.75
N LYS A 617 -7.34 -29.43 4.59
CA LYS A 617 -6.76 -29.85 3.31
C LYS A 617 -7.84 -30.33 2.34
N LEU A 618 -7.82 -29.83 1.11
CA LEU A 618 -8.72 -30.26 0.03
C LEU A 618 -8.02 -31.30 -0.85
N ILE A 619 -8.81 -32.14 -1.52
CA ILE A 619 -8.29 -33.09 -2.50
C ILE A 619 -8.65 -32.57 -3.88
N GLN A 620 -7.64 -32.21 -4.67
CA GLN A 620 -7.80 -31.91 -6.08
C GLN A 620 -7.70 -33.20 -6.88
N SER A 621 -8.61 -33.41 -7.83
CA SER A 621 -8.45 -34.43 -8.85
C SER A 621 -8.19 -33.73 -10.18
N ASP A 622 -7.07 -34.05 -10.81
CA ASP A 622 -6.70 -33.61 -12.17
C ASP A 622 -6.53 -34.87 -13.06
N GLU A 623 -6.35 -34.70 -14.37
CA GLU A 623 -6.12 -35.78 -15.34
C GLU A 623 -4.92 -36.68 -14.93
N ASN A 624 -4.00 -36.15 -14.13
CA ASN A 624 -2.79 -36.82 -13.63
C ASN A 624 -2.92 -37.48 -12.24
N GLY A 625 -4.10 -37.44 -11.60
CA GLY A 625 -4.37 -38.12 -10.31
C GLY A 625 -4.89 -37.22 -9.20
N LYS A 626 -4.92 -37.75 -7.96
CA LYS A 626 -5.45 -37.06 -6.76
C LYS A 626 -4.33 -36.45 -5.91
N GLN A 627 -4.33 -35.12 -5.77
CA GLN A 627 -3.39 -34.38 -4.94
C GLN A 627 -4.07 -33.77 -3.71
N LYS A 628 -3.40 -33.77 -2.56
CA LYS A 628 -3.87 -33.05 -1.36
C LYS A 628 -3.28 -31.65 -1.40
N LEU A 629 -4.14 -30.64 -1.41
CA LEU A 629 -3.77 -29.24 -1.38
C LEU A 629 -4.18 -28.57 -0.05
N ASP A 630 -3.40 -27.60 0.39
CA ASP A 630 -3.79 -26.68 1.46
C ASP A 630 -4.73 -25.57 0.93
N GLY A 631 -5.46 -24.91 1.83
CA GLY A 631 -6.40 -23.85 1.44
C GLY A 631 -5.74 -22.68 0.69
N ALA A 632 -4.45 -22.41 0.96
CA ALA A 632 -3.69 -21.36 0.27
C ALA A 632 -3.39 -21.74 -1.19
N GLU A 633 -2.98 -23.00 -1.43
CA GLU A 633 -2.70 -23.52 -2.78
C GLU A 633 -3.99 -23.55 -3.62
N VAL A 634 -5.13 -23.86 -3.00
CA VAL A 634 -6.44 -23.82 -3.66
C VAL A 634 -6.84 -22.38 -4.03
N ALA A 635 -6.59 -21.41 -3.15
CA ALA A 635 -6.85 -20.00 -3.44
C ALA A 635 -5.96 -19.48 -4.57
N GLU A 636 -4.71 -19.95 -4.66
CA GLU A 636 -3.79 -19.65 -5.76
C GLU A 636 -4.33 -20.20 -7.10
N ARG A 637 -4.87 -21.43 -7.11
CA ARG A 637 -5.53 -21.98 -8.32
C ARG A 637 -6.74 -21.16 -8.75
N ILE A 638 -7.58 -20.72 -7.81
CA ILE A 638 -8.72 -19.84 -8.11
C ILE A 638 -8.24 -18.51 -8.73
N ALA A 639 -7.16 -17.94 -8.18
CA ALA A 639 -6.54 -16.72 -8.72
C ALA A 639 -6.01 -16.93 -10.14
N GLN A 640 -5.35 -18.07 -10.41
CA GLN A 640 -4.84 -18.43 -11.74
C GLN A 640 -5.96 -18.50 -12.80
N TYR A 641 -7.12 -19.07 -12.46
CA TYR A 641 -8.26 -19.14 -13.39
C TYR A 641 -8.90 -17.78 -13.64
N LEU A 642 -9.08 -16.97 -12.59
CA LEU A 642 -9.57 -15.59 -12.73
C LEU A 642 -8.61 -14.75 -13.59
N TYR A 643 -7.31 -14.90 -13.37
CA TYR A 643 -6.29 -14.22 -14.16
C TYR A 643 -6.32 -14.68 -15.62
N ALA A 644 -6.47 -15.98 -15.88
CA ALA A 644 -6.57 -16.49 -17.25
C ALA A 644 -7.82 -15.99 -17.99
N VAL A 645 -8.95 -15.79 -17.31
CA VAL A 645 -10.15 -15.18 -17.93
C VAL A 645 -9.89 -13.72 -18.32
N HIS A 646 -9.33 -12.92 -17.40
CA HIS A 646 -8.93 -11.54 -17.72
C HIS A 646 -7.88 -11.48 -18.83
N ALA A 647 -6.91 -12.40 -18.83
CA ALA A 647 -5.92 -12.55 -19.88
C ALA A 647 -6.53 -12.89 -21.24
N ARG A 648 -7.56 -13.74 -21.30
CA ARG A 648 -8.30 -14.05 -22.54
C ARG A 648 -9.04 -12.83 -23.07
N ASP A 649 -9.71 -12.08 -22.19
CA ASP A 649 -10.41 -10.85 -22.56
C ASP A 649 -9.43 -9.79 -23.10
N GLU A 650 -8.27 -9.64 -22.46
CA GLU A 650 -7.20 -8.75 -22.89
C GLU A 650 -6.58 -9.21 -24.23
N LEU A 651 -6.26 -10.51 -24.39
CA LEU A 651 -5.78 -11.05 -25.66
C LEU A 651 -6.81 -10.90 -26.80
N ASN A 652 -8.10 -11.00 -26.50
CA ASN A 652 -9.17 -10.78 -27.45
C ASN A 652 -9.29 -9.30 -27.85
N SER A 653 -9.10 -8.36 -26.91
CA SER A 653 -9.06 -6.92 -27.22
C SER A 653 -7.86 -6.59 -28.11
N TYR A 654 -6.66 -7.12 -27.81
CA TYR A 654 -5.49 -7.00 -28.68
C TYR A 654 -5.74 -7.54 -30.09
N ARG A 655 -6.41 -8.69 -30.22
CA ARG A 655 -6.78 -9.26 -31.53
C ARG A 655 -7.76 -8.39 -32.29
N GLN A 656 -8.75 -7.79 -31.61
CA GLN A 656 -9.71 -6.88 -32.24
C GLN A 656 -9.06 -5.57 -32.70
N ILE A 657 -8.18 -4.97 -31.88
CA ILE A 657 -7.41 -3.77 -32.23
C ILE A 657 -6.50 -4.04 -33.43
N THR A 658 -5.77 -5.16 -33.43
CA THR A 658 -4.90 -5.56 -34.54
C THR A 658 -5.70 -5.82 -35.83
N LYS A 659 -6.93 -6.34 -35.70
CA LYS A 659 -7.84 -6.59 -36.83
C LYS A 659 -8.45 -5.29 -37.36
N ALA A 660 -8.77 -4.33 -36.49
CA ALA A 660 -9.23 -2.99 -36.87
C ALA A 660 -8.11 -2.18 -37.58
N LEU A 661 -6.87 -2.26 -37.09
CA LEU A 661 -5.69 -1.66 -37.73
C LEU A 661 -5.37 -2.29 -39.10
N ARG A 662 -5.66 -3.58 -39.31
CA ARG A 662 -5.52 -4.23 -40.63
C ARG A 662 -6.61 -3.87 -41.65
N VAL A 663 -7.76 -3.36 -41.20
CA VAL A 663 -8.89 -3.02 -42.10
C VAL A 663 -8.84 -1.54 -42.54
N ASN A 664 -8.14 -0.67 -41.81
CA ASN A 664 -8.05 0.77 -42.12
C ASN A 664 -6.77 1.18 -42.88
N TYR A 665 -6.43 0.47 -43.96
CA TYR A 665 -5.54 0.96 -45.03
C TYR A 665 -6.36 1.27 -46.29
N LEU A 666 -7.25 2.27 -46.21
CA LEU A 666 -7.83 3.01 -47.33
C LEU A 666 -8.18 4.43 -46.82
N PRO A 667 -7.96 5.51 -47.60
CA PRO A 667 -7.84 6.86 -47.05
C PRO A 667 -9.21 7.50 -46.82
N GLY A 668 -9.36 8.14 -45.65
CA GLY A 668 -10.38 9.15 -45.39
C GLY A 668 -11.65 8.66 -44.69
N ALA A 669 -11.66 8.72 -43.35
CA ALA A 669 -12.83 9.08 -42.55
C ALA A 669 -12.42 9.29 -41.09
N VAL A 670 -12.73 10.47 -40.57
CA VAL A 670 -12.64 10.84 -39.16
C VAL A 670 -13.66 10.03 -38.36
N PHE A 671 -13.24 9.37 -37.28
CA PHE A 671 -14.16 8.87 -36.25
C PHE A 671 -13.62 9.24 -34.87
N THR A 672 -14.31 10.21 -34.24
CA THR A 672 -14.31 10.46 -32.80
C THR A 672 -14.87 9.24 -32.06
N LEU A 673 -14.09 8.66 -31.15
CA LEU A 673 -14.59 7.71 -30.16
C LEU A 673 -14.57 8.39 -28.79
N SER A 674 -15.77 8.75 -28.32
CA SER A 674 -16.02 9.17 -26.95
C SER A 674 -16.21 7.92 -26.10
N LEU A 675 -15.29 7.65 -25.16
CA LEU A 675 -15.49 6.65 -24.11
C LEU A 675 -15.62 7.38 -22.78
N LEU A 676 -16.88 7.48 -22.34
CA LEU A 676 -17.28 7.93 -21.01
C LEU A 676 -16.89 6.88 -19.95
N GLY A 677 -16.54 7.41 -18.78
CA GLY A 677 -15.94 6.72 -17.64
C GLY A 677 -16.73 5.54 -17.04
N GLU A 678 -16.03 4.76 -16.23
CA GLU A 678 -16.29 4.63 -14.78
C GLU A 678 -15.16 3.80 -14.14
N GLY A 679 -14.81 4.16 -12.90
CA GLY A 679 -13.65 3.62 -12.19
C GLY A 679 -13.87 2.26 -11.53
N ARG A 680 -12.77 1.58 -11.18
CA ARG A 680 -12.76 0.58 -10.09
C ARG A 680 -11.36 0.31 -9.50
N VAL A 681 -11.24 0.72 -8.24
CA VAL A 681 -10.79 0.01 -7.03
C VAL A 681 -9.71 -1.08 -7.14
N ARG A 682 -8.60 -0.80 -6.43
CA ARG A 682 -7.50 -1.67 -6.00
C ARG A 682 -7.98 -2.83 -5.11
N GLY A 683 -7.39 -4.02 -5.28
CA GLY A 683 -7.39 -5.04 -4.23
C GLY A 683 -7.03 -6.48 -4.61
N LEU A 684 -5.80 -6.74 -5.09
CA LEU A 684 -4.83 -7.68 -4.47
C LEU A 684 -3.55 -7.76 -5.32
N GLN A 685 -2.43 -7.46 -4.69
CA GLN A 685 -1.10 -7.50 -5.30
C GLN A 685 -0.53 -8.92 -5.28
N HIS A 686 -0.53 -9.58 -6.45
CA HIS A 686 0.56 -10.44 -6.90
C HIS A 686 1.10 -9.83 -8.21
N PRO A 687 2.43 -9.82 -8.45
CA PRO A 687 3.08 -8.74 -9.19
C PRO A 687 3.23 -9.09 -10.67
N LEU A 688 2.20 -8.91 -11.51
CA LEU A 688 2.34 -9.20 -12.95
C LEU A 688 1.56 -8.24 -13.88
N ALA A 689 1.27 -7.02 -13.45
CA ALA A 689 1.02 -5.91 -14.38
C ALA A 689 2.37 -5.20 -14.67
N PRO A 690 2.63 -4.72 -15.90
CA PRO A 690 3.91 -4.15 -16.27
C PRO A 690 4.29 -3.04 -15.29
N ARG A 691 5.39 -3.24 -14.56
CA ARG A 691 6.04 -2.16 -13.81
C ARG A 691 6.73 -1.23 -14.83
N PHE A 692 5.94 -0.50 -15.60
CA PHE A 692 6.11 0.96 -15.65
C PHE A 692 5.25 1.55 -14.52
N ALA A 693 5.44 1.02 -13.31
CA ALA A 693 5.23 1.84 -12.14
C ALA A 693 6.35 2.86 -12.25
N VAL A 694 5.99 4.02 -12.80
CA VAL A 694 6.59 5.30 -12.48
C VAL A 694 6.61 5.39 -10.94
N ASP A 695 7.60 4.73 -10.33
CA ASP A 695 8.01 4.95 -8.94
C ASP A 695 8.77 6.29 -8.82
N GLN A 696 8.62 7.14 -9.84
CA GLN A 696 8.94 8.57 -9.87
C GLN A 696 7.73 9.46 -9.53
N LYS A 697 6.51 8.92 -9.32
CA LYS A 697 5.37 9.73 -8.84
C LYS A 697 5.57 10.27 -7.42
N LEU A 698 6.60 9.82 -6.69
CA LEU A 698 7.02 10.44 -5.43
C LEU A 698 7.97 11.65 -5.63
N THR A 699 8.48 11.87 -6.83
CA THR A 699 9.39 12.98 -7.16
C THR A 699 8.81 14.03 -8.11
N SER A 700 7.72 13.73 -8.85
CA SER A 700 7.11 14.69 -9.79
C SER A 700 6.11 15.69 -9.17
N PHE A 701 6.11 15.83 -7.85
CA PHE A 701 5.24 16.78 -7.14
C PHE A 701 5.63 18.25 -7.34
N ALA A 702 6.83 18.58 -7.84
CA ALA A 702 7.24 19.98 -8.02
C ALA A 702 6.32 20.77 -8.99
N CYS A 703 5.60 20.06 -9.85
CA CYS A 703 4.81 20.62 -10.95
C CYS A 703 3.31 20.25 -10.89
N ARG A 704 2.91 19.32 -10.00
CA ARG A 704 1.52 18.88 -9.85
C ARG A 704 0.83 19.57 -8.68
#